data_AF-A0A6A5YFI4-F1
#
_entry.id   AF-A0A6A5YFI4-F1
#
_cell.length_a   1.000
_cell.length_b   1.000
_cell.length_c   1.000
_cell.angle_alpha   90.00
_cell.angle_beta   90.00
_cell.angle_gamma   90.00
#
_symmetry.space_group_name_H-M   'P 1'
#
loop_
_entity.id
_entity.type
_entity.pdbx_description
1 polymer ?
#
loop_
_entity_poly.entity_id
_entity_poly.type
_entity_poly.pdbx_seq_one_letter_code
_entity_poly.pdbx_strand_id
1 'polypeptide(L)'
;MSTIHVEASKTQEDLYKFIDRESQKLDLLGASPNLKDKIRSGIQAKAGGSFLWVRLMFEILLAQTTEEDLLKSLATAPEDIDNMIKRILEVYSSTLHGRQPEEFNVILAWLSCAGRPVSLAELDAVLRRLSPTGSKVLGLEKRLRERFATLFTLIRDDGLSTGMLQARDSHLNAVSYNSIPETTRVAFSHESIADYFRAGNGKFSCRETAPKLGVALPEAHHLILQTSLEVFVQPGIGEKFDAAKALQRYSVENWLLHLKERHTNDLVDQTVVRTMELLHTFLTDEIVLRNWCRHKPWSFYCKTAATSIAEWLRSWRSPDMQFIGSSTQSWAEVSIRKPEKIFLPAADVNAKQGLHGPEWPPMDALLVVAQIKALNEQSDTLDTLPSPIPLAKILAAIEWTGLEKNITWHRKVALCLRNLGYVNEAIKYFNKALEMDESYVEARGGLAVVYRDQGNHSKVVELELKNTSILISRLQKLDPADATVINHRQELARCYEAISLSYQQLDDTPNALRFWQKAIDTGQAFDWAFFQYLKLLAKSHHDSCWDEIMVVLRTMEHLEDDTGQTQLTRCLLKSPYPSWFPHDFFPIIARAAKEGGTIPWLIRSYETAMESAKSNVVILTLKLSIIQLQKRTSWDLGSLEDKIEELIDIVSLFDKGTIQELESCKDWLAEDYCKICVRKAVTASSRQTQELYCSKLERLCKSGVWDRNVRKKIMYSEQSNWYVALVQQIMGRKSDAEVTLRPFIEDCYILKEHGNGRNWEIAVITLSECLIVLGRKEEAATLLTYLHSLSALRCKACRKRCDRNMEAAMCTLCLQYFCGSCLVCLQEADGAFQTYCVPGHRLLYISSSQARHIVEDDWHIVEDDNQREDASREVEKILKMVKVEFNLA
;
A
#
# COMPACT_ATOMS: atom_id res chain seq x y z
N MET A 1 -23.50 -1.55 4.97
CA MET A 1 -23.72 -3.01 5.01
C MET A 1 -24.99 -3.30 4.24
N SER A 2 -24.88 -3.77 3.00
CA SER A 2 -26.00 -4.33 2.25
C SER A 2 -26.14 -5.80 2.64
N THR A 3 -27.26 -6.14 3.27
CA THR A 3 -27.63 -7.51 3.64
C THR A 3 -27.70 -8.37 2.38
N ILE A 4 -26.71 -9.25 2.20
CA ILE A 4 -26.76 -10.30 1.19
C ILE A 4 -27.77 -11.32 1.70
N HIS A 5 -28.95 -11.36 1.08
CA HIS A 5 -29.90 -12.45 1.29
C HIS A 5 -29.32 -13.73 0.66
N VAL A 6 -28.61 -14.51 1.47
CA VAL A 6 -28.16 -15.86 1.10
C VAL A 6 -29.33 -16.82 1.32
N GLU A 7 -29.81 -17.48 0.26
CA GLU A 7 -30.82 -18.53 0.36
C GLU A 7 -30.27 -19.69 1.22
N ALA A 8 -30.97 -20.02 2.31
CA ALA A 8 -30.57 -21.05 3.27
C ALA A 8 -30.39 -22.46 2.64
N SER A 9 -31.09 -22.73 1.52
CA SER A 9 -30.99 -24.00 0.78
C SER A 9 -29.66 -24.14 0.02
N LYS A 10 -29.16 -23.06 -0.59
CA LYS A 10 -27.88 -23.05 -1.32
C LYS A 10 -26.68 -23.19 -0.37
N THR A 11 -26.77 -22.59 0.81
CA THR A 11 -25.73 -22.71 1.84
C THR A 11 -25.60 -24.12 2.39
N GLN A 12 -26.70 -24.87 2.48
CA GLN A 12 -26.68 -26.27 2.91
C GLN A 12 -26.08 -27.20 1.84
N GLU A 13 -26.39 -26.99 0.56
CA GLU A 13 -25.79 -27.75 -0.54
C GLU A 13 -24.28 -27.50 -0.66
N ASP A 14 -23.85 -26.24 -0.51
CA ASP A 14 -22.44 -25.86 -0.51
C ASP A 14 -21.69 -26.45 0.69
N LEU A 15 -22.34 -26.51 1.85
CA LEU A 15 -21.78 -27.18 3.04
C LEU A 15 -21.59 -28.67 2.81
N TYR A 16 -22.53 -29.35 2.13
CA TYR A 16 -22.40 -30.77 1.82
C TYR A 16 -21.27 -31.03 0.82
N LYS A 17 -21.15 -30.22 -0.23
CA LYS A 17 -20.00 -30.27 -1.16
C LYS A 17 -18.67 -30.02 -0.45
N PHE A 18 -18.68 -29.15 0.57
CA PHE A 18 -17.50 -28.90 1.39
C PHE A 18 -17.14 -30.12 2.25
N ILE A 19 -18.11 -30.73 2.95
CA ILE A 19 -17.91 -31.95 3.74
C ILE A 19 -17.35 -33.08 2.87
N ASP A 20 -17.86 -33.25 1.66
CA ASP A 20 -17.41 -34.30 0.74
C ASP A 20 -15.95 -34.13 0.33
N ARG A 21 -15.55 -32.89 0.06
CA ARG A 21 -14.19 -32.52 -0.30
C ARG A 21 -13.23 -32.73 0.87
N GLU A 22 -13.61 -32.31 2.06
CA GLU A 22 -12.78 -32.50 3.27
C GLU A 22 -12.67 -33.98 3.64
N SER A 23 -13.73 -34.77 3.43
CA SER A 23 -13.71 -36.23 3.65
C SER A 23 -12.71 -36.97 2.77
N GLN A 24 -12.30 -36.39 1.62
CA GLN A 24 -11.26 -36.98 0.77
C GLN A 24 -9.85 -36.89 1.39
N LYS A 25 -9.66 -36.03 2.40
CA LYS A 25 -8.36 -35.86 3.08
C LYS A 25 -8.11 -36.93 4.13
N LEU A 26 -9.15 -37.62 4.59
CA LEU A 26 -9.02 -38.70 5.57
C LEU A 26 -8.42 -39.93 4.90
N ASP A 27 -7.34 -40.46 5.48
CA ASP A 27 -6.82 -41.77 5.08
C ASP A 27 -7.70 -42.87 5.67
N LEU A 28 -8.56 -43.44 4.83
CA LEU A 28 -9.51 -44.50 5.19
C LEU A 28 -9.10 -45.85 4.59
N LEU A 29 -7.83 -46.03 4.23
CA LEU A 29 -7.33 -47.31 3.70
C LEU A 29 -7.53 -48.43 4.74
N GLY A 30 -8.27 -49.46 4.37
CA GLY A 30 -8.61 -50.59 5.25
C GLY A 30 -9.81 -50.38 6.19
N ALA A 31 -10.51 -49.25 6.09
CA ALA A 31 -11.71 -48.96 6.88
C ALA A 31 -12.95 -49.77 6.46
N SER A 32 -13.95 -49.87 7.34
CA SER A 32 -15.21 -50.52 7.01
C SER A 32 -15.96 -49.78 5.87
N PRO A 33 -16.71 -50.50 4.99
CA PRO A 33 -17.36 -49.90 3.81
C PRO A 33 -18.31 -48.74 4.13
N ASN A 34 -18.89 -48.73 5.33
CA ASN A 34 -19.90 -47.76 5.76
C ASN A 34 -19.33 -46.59 6.58
N LEU A 35 -18.02 -46.61 6.90
CA LEU A 35 -17.43 -45.60 7.78
C LEU A 35 -17.56 -44.18 7.19
N LYS A 36 -17.33 -44.03 5.88
CA LYS A 36 -17.40 -42.74 5.20
C LYS A 36 -18.81 -42.12 5.29
N ASP A 37 -19.85 -42.93 5.11
CA ASP A 37 -21.24 -42.47 5.20
C ASP A 37 -21.64 -42.13 6.64
N LYS A 38 -21.13 -42.88 7.63
CA LYS A 38 -21.32 -42.56 9.06
C LYS A 38 -20.67 -41.23 9.43
N ILE A 39 -19.43 -41.00 8.97
CA ILE A 39 -18.73 -39.72 9.18
C ILE A 39 -19.52 -38.58 8.57
N ARG A 40 -19.91 -38.73 7.30
CA ARG A 40 -20.70 -37.72 6.57
C ARG A 40 -22.00 -37.37 7.29
N SER A 41 -22.79 -38.39 7.63
CA SER A 41 -24.09 -38.20 8.29
C SER A 41 -23.94 -37.60 9.68
N GLY A 42 -22.93 -38.01 10.45
CA GLY A 42 -22.68 -37.48 11.79
C GLY A 42 -22.21 -36.03 11.79
N ILE A 43 -21.36 -35.64 10.83
CA ILE A 43 -20.95 -34.23 10.65
C ILE A 43 -22.15 -33.40 10.21
N GLN A 44 -22.93 -33.86 9.23
CA GLN A 44 -24.12 -33.14 8.75
C GLN A 44 -25.15 -32.88 9.86
N ALA A 45 -25.35 -33.85 10.76
CA ALA A 45 -26.28 -33.72 11.87
C ALA A 45 -25.86 -32.65 12.90
N LYS A 46 -24.54 -32.46 13.11
CA LYS A 46 -24.00 -31.56 14.14
C LYS A 46 -23.49 -30.21 13.62
N ALA A 47 -23.22 -30.10 12.32
CA ALA A 47 -22.59 -28.90 11.75
C ALA A 47 -23.43 -27.63 11.91
N GLY A 48 -24.77 -27.74 12.01
CA GLY A 48 -25.66 -26.60 12.23
C GLY A 48 -25.50 -25.47 11.21
N GLY A 49 -25.05 -25.76 9.98
CA GLY A 49 -24.75 -24.75 8.95
C GLY A 49 -23.36 -24.09 9.05
N SER A 50 -22.54 -24.43 10.05
CA SER A 50 -21.24 -23.80 10.32
C SER A 50 -20.08 -24.49 9.57
N PHE A 51 -19.57 -23.82 8.54
CA PHE A 51 -18.35 -24.26 7.83
C PHE A 51 -17.12 -24.29 8.75
N LEU A 52 -17.04 -23.36 9.71
CA LEU A 52 -15.96 -23.35 10.69
C LEU A 52 -16.01 -24.60 11.56
N TRP A 53 -17.18 -24.95 12.11
CA TRP A 53 -17.34 -26.16 12.92
C TRP A 53 -16.90 -27.41 12.17
N VAL A 54 -17.34 -27.55 10.90
CA VAL A 54 -16.94 -28.66 10.03
C VAL A 54 -15.43 -28.72 9.87
N ARG A 55 -14.78 -27.58 9.61
CA ARG A 55 -13.32 -27.50 9.46
C ARG A 55 -12.59 -27.91 10.75
N LEU A 56 -13.05 -27.44 11.90
CA LEU A 56 -12.49 -27.82 13.20
C LEU A 56 -12.67 -29.32 13.47
N MET A 57 -13.83 -29.88 13.10
CA MET A 57 -14.12 -31.30 13.26
C MET A 57 -13.20 -32.17 12.39
N PHE A 58 -12.98 -31.81 11.12
CA PHE A 58 -12.06 -32.55 10.26
C PHE A 58 -10.62 -32.51 10.77
N GLU A 59 -10.17 -31.39 11.35
CA GLU A 59 -8.85 -31.33 12.01
C GLU A 59 -8.73 -32.35 13.15
N ILE A 60 -9.78 -32.50 13.97
CA ILE A 60 -9.82 -33.50 15.06
C ILE A 60 -9.81 -34.92 14.49
N LEU A 61 -10.56 -35.18 13.42
CA LEU A 61 -10.64 -36.50 12.77
C LEU A 61 -9.32 -36.89 12.11
N LEU A 62 -8.63 -35.96 11.46
CA LEU A 62 -7.32 -36.20 10.81
C LEU A 62 -6.23 -36.65 11.80
N ALA A 63 -6.40 -36.34 13.09
CA ALA A 63 -5.48 -36.78 14.13
C ALA A 63 -5.76 -38.21 14.65
N GLN A 64 -6.87 -38.84 14.24
CA GLN A 64 -7.23 -40.19 14.69
C GLN A 64 -6.69 -41.24 13.72
N THR A 65 -6.29 -42.39 14.28
CA THR A 65 -5.69 -43.50 13.50
C THR A 65 -6.56 -44.75 13.43
N THR A 66 -7.64 -44.82 14.22
CA THR A 66 -8.53 -45.99 14.28
C THR A 66 -9.98 -45.62 13.97
N GLU A 67 -10.74 -46.56 13.40
CA GLU A 67 -12.18 -46.38 13.13
C GLU A 67 -12.97 -46.11 14.41
N GLU A 68 -12.59 -46.75 15.52
CA GLU A 68 -13.23 -46.55 16.82
C GLU A 68 -13.02 -45.11 17.33
N ASP A 69 -11.79 -44.60 17.29
CA ASP A 69 -11.47 -43.25 17.75
C ASP A 69 -12.09 -42.16 16.86
N LEU A 70 -12.19 -42.40 15.56
CA LEU A 70 -12.90 -41.53 14.61
C LEU A 70 -14.38 -41.40 14.99
N LEU A 71 -15.08 -42.53 15.15
CA LEU A 71 -16.50 -42.54 15.50
C LEU A 71 -16.75 -41.99 16.90
N LYS A 72 -15.86 -42.28 17.86
CA LYS A 72 -15.92 -41.74 19.22
C LYS A 72 -15.76 -40.23 19.22
N SER A 73 -14.77 -39.70 18.50
CA SER A 73 -14.53 -38.25 18.39
C SER A 73 -15.72 -37.53 17.75
N LEU A 74 -16.35 -38.14 16.74
CA LEU A 74 -17.55 -37.60 16.12
C LEU A 74 -18.75 -37.63 17.08
N ALA A 75 -18.92 -38.71 17.84
CA ALA A 75 -20.00 -38.85 18.82
C ALA A 75 -19.87 -37.84 19.96
N THR A 76 -18.65 -37.59 20.47
CA THR A 76 -18.39 -36.65 21.57
C THR A 76 -18.07 -35.22 21.12
N ALA A 77 -18.11 -34.93 19.83
CA ALA A 77 -17.87 -33.61 19.29
C ALA A 77 -18.84 -32.58 19.90
N PRO A 78 -18.31 -31.49 20.53
CA PRO A 78 -19.11 -30.37 21.02
C PRO A 78 -19.88 -29.69 19.89
N GLU A 79 -21.01 -29.06 20.21
CA GLU A 79 -21.81 -28.30 19.24
C GLU A 79 -21.32 -26.85 19.08
N ASP A 80 -20.71 -26.28 20.12
CA ASP A 80 -20.21 -24.91 20.13
C ASP A 80 -18.74 -24.80 19.66
N ILE A 81 -18.41 -23.66 19.06
CA ILE A 81 -17.09 -23.38 18.49
C ILE A 81 -16.01 -23.31 19.58
N ASP A 82 -16.31 -22.78 20.76
CA ASP A 82 -15.33 -22.58 21.83
C ASP A 82 -14.81 -23.91 22.37
N ASN A 83 -15.71 -24.86 22.64
CA ASN A 83 -15.33 -26.21 23.05
C ASN A 83 -14.69 -27.00 21.90
N MET A 84 -15.04 -26.73 20.64
CA MET A 84 -14.33 -27.28 19.49
C MET A 84 -12.88 -26.77 19.41
N ILE A 85 -12.64 -25.48 19.64
CA ILE A 85 -11.28 -24.92 19.69
C ILE A 85 -10.50 -25.54 20.86
N LYS A 86 -11.11 -25.66 22.04
CA LYS A 86 -10.50 -26.37 23.18
C LYS A 86 -10.09 -27.80 22.80
N ARG A 87 -10.95 -28.54 22.09
CA ARG A 87 -10.64 -29.90 21.63
C ARG A 87 -9.47 -29.94 20.66
N ILE A 88 -9.34 -28.96 19.77
CA ILE A 88 -8.16 -28.81 18.89
C ILE A 88 -6.89 -28.55 19.71
N LEU A 89 -6.96 -27.71 20.74
CA LEU A 89 -5.81 -27.48 21.63
C LEU A 89 -5.39 -28.76 22.36
N GLU A 90 -6.34 -29.60 22.77
CA GLU A 90 -6.05 -30.94 23.33
C GLU A 90 -5.36 -31.86 22.29
N VAL A 91 -5.82 -31.85 21.04
CA VAL A 91 -5.20 -32.59 19.93
C VAL A 91 -3.77 -32.09 19.64
N TYR A 92 -3.55 -30.78 19.61
CA TYR A 92 -2.20 -30.24 19.45
C TYR A 92 -1.31 -30.51 20.67
N SER A 93 -1.88 -30.57 21.88
CA SER A 93 -1.15 -30.92 23.11
C SER A 93 -0.58 -32.35 23.07
N SER A 94 -1.24 -33.29 22.39
CA SER A 94 -0.72 -34.66 22.22
C SER A 94 0.27 -34.80 21.04
N THR A 95 0.16 -33.97 20.01
CA THR A 95 0.93 -34.12 18.76
C THR A 95 2.14 -33.20 18.63
N LEU A 96 2.22 -32.12 19.42
CA LEU A 96 3.38 -31.22 19.45
C LEU A 96 4.46 -31.76 20.40
N HIS A 97 5.72 -31.68 19.97
CA HIS A 97 6.85 -32.23 20.71
C HIS A 97 8.01 -31.23 20.81
N GLY A 98 8.91 -31.45 21.77
CA GLY A 98 10.08 -30.58 21.99
C GLY A 98 9.66 -29.15 22.34
N ARG A 99 10.18 -28.16 21.58
CA ARG A 99 9.85 -26.73 21.75
C ARG A 99 8.59 -26.27 21.03
N GLN A 100 8.00 -27.11 20.19
CA GLN A 100 6.81 -26.74 19.42
C GLN A 100 5.63 -26.24 20.27
N PRO A 101 5.32 -26.81 21.46
CA PRO A 101 4.27 -26.29 22.33
C PRO A 101 4.53 -24.86 22.83
N GLU A 102 5.78 -24.53 23.16
CA GLU A 102 6.19 -23.21 23.61
C GLU A 102 6.09 -22.20 22.47
N GLU A 103 6.64 -22.52 21.30
CA GLU A 103 6.53 -21.72 20.08
C GLU A 103 5.06 -21.43 19.73
N PHE A 104 4.20 -22.45 19.80
CA PHE A 104 2.78 -22.34 19.49
C PHE A 104 2.04 -21.40 20.46
N ASN A 105 2.31 -21.52 21.76
CA ASN A 105 1.75 -20.60 22.76
C ASN A 105 2.19 -19.16 22.56
N VAL A 106 3.45 -18.94 22.15
CA VAL A 106 3.93 -17.59 21.85
C VAL A 106 3.26 -17.01 20.60
N ILE A 107 3.06 -17.83 19.55
CA ILE A 107 2.28 -17.42 18.38
C ILE A 107 0.87 -17.00 18.80
N LEU A 108 0.17 -17.82 19.60
CA LEU A 108 -1.16 -17.50 20.09
C LEU A 108 -1.17 -16.22 20.95
N ALA A 109 -0.22 -16.06 21.87
CA ALA A 109 -0.11 -14.89 22.73
C ALA A 109 0.03 -13.59 21.91
N TRP A 110 0.97 -13.57 20.95
CA TRP A 110 1.20 -12.40 20.11
C TRP A 110 0.02 -12.10 19.20
N LEU A 111 -0.60 -13.09 18.56
CA LEU A 111 -1.76 -12.86 17.70
C LEU A 111 -3.01 -12.40 18.47
N SER A 112 -3.12 -12.77 19.75
CA SER A 112 -4.28 -12.42 20.58
C SER A 112 -4.14 -11.05 21.24
N CYS A 113 -2.95 -10.73 21.73
CA CYS A 113 -2.75 -9.57 22.60
C CYS A 113 -2.09 -8.39 21.89
N ALA A 114 -1.59 -8.56 20.66
CA ALA A 114 -0.81 -7.50 20.04
C ALA A 114 -1.63 -6.25 19.70
N GLY A 115 -1.08 -5.06 20.01
CA GLY A 115 -1.74 -3.77 19.74
C GLY A 115 -1.94 -3.44 18.25
N ARG A 116 -1.32 -4.21 17.35
CA ARG A 116 -1.53 -4.15 15.91
C ARG A 116 -1.26 -5.52 15.27
N PRO A 117 -1.68 -5.73 14.02
CA PRO A 117 -1.33 -6.94 13.27
C PRO A 117 0.18 -7.17 13.21
N VAL A 118 0.56 -8.44 13.37
CA VAL A 118 1.96 -8.90 13.42
C VAL A 118 2.36 -9.45 12.04
N SER A 119 3.55 -9.06 11.55
CA SER A 119 4.09 -9.62 10.30
C SER A 119 4.75 -10.98 10.52
N LEU A 120 4.95 -11.74 9.45
CA LEU A 120 5.64 -13.03 9.49
C LEU A 120 7.11 -12.86 9.95
N ALA A 121 7.77 -11.77 9.54
CA ALA A 121 9.12 -11.42 10.00
C ALA A 121 9.15 -11.08 11.49
N GLU A 122 8.16 -10.33 11.98
CA GLU A 122 8.05 -10.03 13.42
C GLU A 122 7.80 -11.32 14.22
N LEU A 123 6.89 -12.17 13.76
CA LEU A 123 6.60 -13.44 14.44
C LEU A 123 7.82 -14.36 14.48
N ASP A 124 8.56 -14.49 13.38
CA ASP A 124 9.82 -15.23 13.34
C ASP A 124 10.86 -14.62 14.29
N ALA A 125 10.96 -13.29 14.35
CA ALA A 125 11.84 -12.59 15.28
C ALA A 125 11.48 -12.87 16.75
N VAL A 126 10.19 -12.90 17.11
CA VAL A 126 9.76 -13.30 18.46
C VAL A 126 10.25 -14.71 18.78
N LEU A 127 10.01 -15.67 17.88
CA LEU A 127 10.39 -17.06 18.11
C LEU A 127 11.91 -17.25 18.20
N ARG A 128 12.71 -16.50 17.40
CA ARG A 128 14.17 -16.48 17.53
C ARG A 128 14.62 -16.03 18.91
N ARG A 129 13.93 -15.06 19.52
CA ARG A 129 14.29 -14.58 20.87
C ARG A 129 13.98 -15.59 21.97
N LEU A 130 12.98 -16.46 21.78
CA LEU A 130 12.75 -17.61 22.68
C LEU A 130 13.89 -18.62 22.62
N SER A 131 14.54 -18.75 21.46
CA SER A 131 15.67 -19.66 21.30
C SER A 131 16.87 -19.19 22.11
N PRO A 132 17.46 -20.03 23.00
CA PRO A 132 18.65 -19.67 23.77
C PRO A 132 19.81 -19.23 22.89
N THR A 133 19.94 -19.84 21.70
CA THR A 133 20.98 -19.56 20.71
C THR A 133 20.59 -18.49 19.69
N GLY A 134 19.32 -18.06 19.65
CA GLY A 134 18.83 -17.15 18.62
C GLY A 134 18.52 -17.81 17.27
N SER A 135 18.55 -19.14 17.20
CA SER A 135 18.38 -19.89 15.95
C SER A 135 17.00 -19.66 15.31
N LYS A 136 16.99 -19.53 13.97
CA LYS A 136 15.76 -19.39 13.17
C LYS A 136 14.85 -20.60 13.32
N VAL A 137 13.55 -20.36 13.28
CA VAL A 137 12.56 -21.44 13.27
C VAL A 137 12.34 -21.90 11.83
N LEU A 138 12.77 -23.13 11.55
CA LEU A 138 12.71 -23.68 10.20
C LEU A 138 11.25 -23.92 9.77
N GLY A 139 10.93 -23.46 8.56
CA GLY A 139 9.63 -23.71 7.93
C GLY A 139 8.45 -23.05 8.64
N LEU A 140 8.63 -21.94 9.36
CA LEU A 140 7.53 -21.24 10.07
C LEU A 140 6.32 -21.00 9.15
N GLU A 141 6.55 -20.41 7.97
CA GLU A 141 5.48 -20.16 6.99
C GLU A 141 4.75 -21.45 6.60
N LYS A 142 5.51 -22.50 6.25
CA LYS A 142 4.95 -23.80 5.89
C LYS A 142 4.09 -24.37 7.01
N ARG A 143 4.57 -24.32 8.26
CA ARG A 143 3.80 -24.79 9.43
C ARG A 143 2.51 -24.00 9.62
N LEU A 144 2.54 -22.68 9.45
CA LEU A 144 1.34 -21.84 9.58
C LEU A 144 0.32 -22.11 8.46
N ARG A 145 0.79 -22.33 7.22
CA ARG A 145 -0.07 -22.56 6.04
C ARG A 145 -0.58 -23.99 5.91
N GLU A 146 0.09 -24.96 6.52
CA GLU A 146 -0.25 -26.39 6.42
C GLU A 146 -0.70 -26.93 7.78
N ARG A 147 0.23 -27.11 8.73
CA ARG A 147 -0.02 -27.76 10.02
C ARG A 147 -1.02 -27.01 10.90
N PHE A 148 -1.00 -25.68 10.85
CA PHE A 148 -1.86 -24.82 11.67
C PHE A 148 -2.88 -24.02 10.83
N ALA A 149 -3.12 -24.43 9.58
CA ALA A 149 -3.98 -23.73 8.63
C ALA A 149 -5.42 -23.55 9.13
N THR A 150 -5.87 -24.47 9.99
CA THR A 150 -7.19 -24.42 10.60
C THR A 150 -7.34 -23.23 11.56
N LEU A 151 -6.28 -22.84 12.27
CA LEU A 151 -6.31 -21.71 13.21
C LEU A 151 -5.74 -20.41 12.63
N PHE A 152 -4.80 -20.47 11.70
CA PHE A 152 -4.10 -19.31 11.18
C PHE A 152 -4.24 -19.16 9.67
N THR A 153 -4.13 -17.92 9.21
CA THR A 153 -4.04 -17.56 7.80
C THR A 153 -2.94 -16.53 7.61
N LEU A 154 -2.27 -16.57 6.46
CA LEU A 154 -1.28 -15.57 6.07
C LEU A 154 -1.88 -14.72 4.97
N ILE A 155 -1.73 -13.40 5.11
CA ILE A 155 -2.28 -12.40 4.21
C ILE A 155 -1.12 -11.54 3.72
N ARG A 156 -0.85 -11.58 2.42
CA ARG A 156 0.16 -10.71 1.79
C ARG A 156 -0.32 -9.25 1.78
N ASP A 157 0.60 -8.32 1.57
CA ASP A 157 0.29 -6.88 1.50
C ASP A 157 -0.56 -6.47 0.31
N ASP A 158 -0.61 -7.32 -0.73
CA ASP A 158 -1.56 -7.21 -1.84
C ASP A 158 -2.98 -7.71 -1.48
N GLY A 159 -3.21 -8.18 -0.25
CA GLY A 159 -4.50 -8.68 0.26
C GLY A 159 -4.75 -10.16 0.01
N LEU A 160 -3.88 -10.89 -0.71
CA LEU A 160 -4.09 -12.30 -0.99
C LEU A 160 -3.84 -13.16 0.25
N SER A 161 -4.86 -13.90 0.66
CA SER A 161 -4.77 -14.90 1.73
C SER A 161 -4.22 -16.25 1.23
N THR A 162 -3.77 -17.12 2.13
CA THR A 162 -3.39 -18.51 1.81
C THR A 162 -4.45 -19.21 0.95
N GLY A 163 -5.72 -19.11 1.34
CA GLY A 163 -6.82 -19.77 0.63
C GLY A 163 -7.02 -19.22 -0.78
N MET A 164 -6.86 -17.90 -0.97
CA MET A 164 -6.95 -17.27 -2.29
C MET A 164 -5.80 -17.70 -3.20
N LEU A 165 -4.58 -17.80 -2.69
CA LEU A 165 -3.42 -18.27 -3.45
C LEU A 165 -3.59 -19.73 -3.88
N GLN A 166 -4.01 -20.61 -2.96
CA GLN A 166 -4.28 -22.02 -3.24
C GLN A 166 -5.40 -22.22 -4.26
N ALA A 167 -6.45 -21.39 -4.22
CA ALA A 167 -7.55 -21.48 -5.18
C ALA A 167 -7.15 -21.05 -6.60
N ARG A 168 -6.12 -20.19 -6.75
CA ARG A 168 -5.63 -19.72 -8.05
C ARG A 168 -4.69 -20.71 -8.70
N ASP A 169 -3.82 -21.33 -7.92
CA ASP A 169 -2.77 -22.22 -8.42
C ASP A 169 -3.11 -23.70 -8.16
N SER A 170 -4.04 -24.24 -8.94
CA SER A 170 -4.41 -25.66 -8.89
C SER A 170 -3.28 -26.63 -9.32
N HIS A 171 -2.17 -26.10 -9.83
CA HIS A 171 -1.03 -26.86 -10.37
C HIS A 171 0.30 -26.64 -9.62
N LEU A 172 0.36 -25.80 -8.57
CA LEU A 172 1.60 -25.62 -7.82
C LEU A 172 1.82 -26.78 -6.85
N ASN A 173 2.69 -27.71 -7.25
CA ASN A 173 3.50 -28.46 -6.30
C ASN A 173 4.35 -27.47 -5.49
N ALA A 174 3.89 -27.09 -4.30
CA ALA A 174 4.64 -26.70 -3.10
C ALA A 174 5.84 -25.70 -3.14
N VAL A 175 6.15 -24.93 -4.19
CA VAL A 175 7.47 -24.23 -4.21
C VAL A 175 7.53 -22.74 -3.84
N SER A 176 6.49 -21.90 -3.96
CA SER A 176 6.55 -20.55 -3.32
C SER A 176 5.20 -19.84 -3.28
N TYR A 177 4.75 -19.45 -2.09
CA TYR A 177 3.61 -18.54 -1.91
C TYR A 177 3.97 -17.07 -2.25
N ASN A 178 5.24 -16.82 -2.63
CA ASN A 178 5.82 -15.50 -2.90
C ASN A 178 5.54 -14.51 -1.77
N SER A 179 5.61 -15.00 -0.53
CA SER A 179 5.47 -14.17 0.66
C SER A 179 6.72 -13.33 0.84
N ILE A 180 6.51 -12.07 1.21
CA ILE A 180 7.57 -11.18 1.69
C ILE A 180 7.37 -11.09 3.21
N PRO A 181 8.24 -11.70 4.05
CA PRO A 181 7.98 -11.85 5.47
C PRO A 181 7.68 -10.54 6.21
N GLU A 182 8.30 -9.45 5.79
CA GLU A 182 8.16 -8.11 6.39
C GLU A 182 6.75 -7.53 6.22
N THR A 183 6.08 -7.85 5.10
CA THR A 183 4.77 -7.30 4.74
C THR A 183 3.64 -8.32 4.80
N THR A 184 3.96 -9.61 4.86
CA THR A 184 2.99 -10.70 5.02
C THR A 184 2.52 -10.76 6.46
N ARG A 185 1.23 -10.54 6.69
CA ARG A 185 0.60 -10.56 8.01
C ARG A 185 0.17 -11.96 8.40
N VAL A 186 0.31 -12.29 9.68
CA VAL A 186 -0.24 -13.50 10.28
C VAL A 186 -1.52 -13.11 11.02
N ALA A 187 -2.60 -13.85 10.79
CA ALA A 187 -3.89 -13.62 11.42
C ALA A 187 -4.55 -14.95 11.80
N PHE A 188 -5.56 -14.89 12.67
CA PHE A 188 -6.46 -16.02 12.85
C PHE A 188 -7.26 -16.27 11.57
N SER A 189 -7.53 -17.54 11.27
CA SER A 189 -8.24 -17.96 10.06
C SER A 189 -9.72 -17.53 10.05
N HIS A 190 -10.29 -17.22 11.22
CA HIS A 190 -11.68 -16.82 11.41
C HIS A 190 -11.83 -15.91 12.64
N GLU A 191 -12.80 -14.99 12.61
CA GLU A 191 -13.01 -14.02 13.70
C GLU A 191 -13.40 -14.71 15.01
N SER A 192 -14.30 -15.70 14.99
CA SER A 192 -14.65 -16.48 16.19
C SER A 192 -13.45 -17.18 16.85
N ILE A 193 -12.44 -17.59 16.08
CA ILE A 193 -11.19 -18.13 16.66
C ILE A 193 -10.41 -17.02 17.33
N ALA A 194 -10.33 -15.85 16.70
CA ALA A 194 -9.68 -14.68 17.26
C ALA A 194 -10.36 -14.25 18.58
N ASP A 195 -11.69 -14.18 18.61
CA ASP A 195 -12.48 -13.84 19.79
C ASP A 195 -12.24 -14.82 20.94
N TYR A 196 -12.22 -16.12 20.65
CA TYR A 196 -11.92 -17.15 21.65
C TYR A 196 -10.57 -16.92 22.35
N PHE A 197 -9.51 -16.61 21.60
CA PHE A 197 -8.19 -16.40 22.20
C PHE A 197 -8.03 -15.01 22.85
N ARG A 198 -8.65 -13.97 22.27
CA ARG A 198 -8.71 -12.61 22.85
C ARG A 198 -9.50 -12.56 24.15
N ALA A 199 -10.48 -13.45 24.33
CA ALA A 199 -11.23 -13.59 25.58
C ALA A 199 -10.40 -14.20 26.72
N GLY A 200 -9.24 -14.80 26.42
CA GLY A 200 -8.35 -15.33 27.46
C GLY A 200 -8.87 -16.59 28.13
N ASN A 201 -9.48 -17.50 27.36
CA ASN A 201 -10.10 -18.74 27.85
C ASN A 201 -9.15 -19.72 28.56
N GLY A 202 -7.86 -19.40 28.67
CA GLY A 202 -6.87 -20.17 29.43
C GLY A 202 -6.09 -21.16 28.57
N LYS A 203 -5.39 -22.08 29.25
CA LYS A 203 -4.54 -23.11 28.62
C LYS A 203 -5.03 -24.51 28.96
N PHE A 204 -5.06 -25.38 27.96
CA PHE A 204 -5.64 -26.72 28.03
C PHE A 204 -4.65 -27.79 27.57
N SER A 205 -4.73 -28.99 28.14
CA SER A 205 -3.92 -30.14 27.72
C SER A 205 -4.79 -31.39 27.64
N CYS A 206 -4.38 -32.36 26.80
CA CYS A 206 -5.10 -33.64 26.69
C CYS A 206 -4.98 -34.52 27.94
N ARG A 207 -3.94 -34.29 28.75
CA ARG A 207 -3.67 -34.95 30.04
C ARG A 207 -2.78 -34.07 30.90
N GLU A 208 -2.69 -34.35 32.19
CA GLU A 208 -1.93 -33.52 33.15
C GLU A 208 -0.43 -33.43 32.81
N THR A 209 0.17 -34.49 32.27
CA THR A 209 1.59 -34.54 31.91
C THR A 209 1.90 -33.92 30.53
N ALA A 210 0.87 -33.57 29.76
CA ALA A 210 1.03 -32.97 28.43
C ALA A 210 1.12 -31.43 28.51
N PRO A 211 1.80 -30.77 27.56
CA PRO A 211 1.94 -29.32 27.59
C PRO A 211 0.58 -28.63 27.46
N LYS A 212 0.34 -27.62 28.31
CA LYS A 212 -0.88 -26.80 28.25
C LYS A 212 -0.77 -25.76 27.14
N LEU A 213 -1.73 -25.76 26.21
CA LEU A 213 -1.80 -24.88 25.05
C LEU A 213 -2.96 -23.90 25.17
N GLY A 214 -2.75 -22.64 24.77
CA GLY A 214 -3.77 -21.60 24.80
C GLY A 214 -3.25 -20.25 25.27
N VAL A 215 -4.17 -19.34 25.61
CA VAL A 215 -3.85 -17.96 25.97
C VAL A 215 -4.46 -17.63 27.34
N ALA A 216 -3.58 -17.31 28.29
CA ALA A 216 -3.94 -16.61 29.51
C ALA A 216 -3.47 -15.16 29.35
N LEU A 217 -4.40 -14.20 29.34
CA LEU A 217 -4.09 -12.79 29.02
C LEU A 217 -3.00 -12.19 29.93
N PRO A 218 -3.01 -12.39 31.26
CA PRO A 218 -1.96 -11.84 32.13
C PRO A 218 -0.55 -12.32 31.76
N GLU A 219 -0.42 -13.61 31.47
CA GLU A 219 0.85 -14.23 31.04
C GLU A 219 1.27 -13.74 29.65
N ALA A 220 0.33 -13.63 28.72
CA ALA A 220 0.59 -13.19 27.36
C ALA A 220 1.03 -11.73 27.29
N HIS A 221 0.34 -10.81 27.99
CA HIS A 221 0.75 -9.41 28.08
C HIS A 221 2.12 -9.27 28.77
N HIS A 222 2.38 -10.05 29.82
CA HIS A 222 3.69 -10.04 30.47
C HIS A 222 4.82 -10.51 29.53
N LEU A 223 4.60 -11.59 28.78
CA LEU A 223 5.56 -12.08 27.77
C LEU A 223 5.88 -11.02 26.73
N ILE A 224 4.86 -10.34 26.19
CA ILE A 224 5.04 -9.32 25.15
C ILE A 224 5.73 -8.07 25.73
N LEU A 225 5.36 -7.65 26.95
CA LEU A 225 6.02 -6.55 27.65
C LEU A 225 7.52 -6.86 27.85
N GLN A 226 7.83 -8.02 28.41
CA GLN A 226 9.21 -8.42 28.65
C GLN A 226 10.00 -8.47 27.34
N THR A 227 9.45 -9.11 26.30
CA THR A 227 10.08 -9.14 24.97
C THR A 227 10.33 -7.73 24.44
N SER A 228 9.38 -6.81 24.60
CA SER A 228 9.48 -5.42 24.13
C SER A 228 10.58 -4.65 24.86
N LEU A 229 10.77 -4.86 26.16
CA LEU A 229 11.85 -4.23 26.93
C LEU A 229 13.21 -4.83 26.56
N GLU A 230 13.31 -6.14 26.44
CA GLU A 230 14.55 -6.82 26.10
C GLU A 230 15.09 -6.47 24.71
N VAL A 231 14.22 -6.14 23.75
CA VAL A 231 14.63 -5.64 22.42
C VAL A 231 15.57 -4.44 22.52
N PHE A 232 15.45 -3.63 23.56
CA PHE A 232 16.29 -2.45 23.78
C PHE A 232 17.39 -2.70 24.82
N VAL A 233 17.06 -3.32 25.94
CA VAL A 233 18.00 -3.52 27.06
C VAL A 233 19.01 -4.63 26.74
N GLN A 234 18.58 -5.67 26.04
CA GLN A 234 19.36 -6.87 25.72
C GLN A 234 19.12 -7.30 24.27
N PRO A 235 19.54 -6.47 23.29
CA PRO A 235 19.27 -6.74 21.89
C PRO A 235 20.01 -7.99 21.39
N GLY A 236 21.10 -8.38 22.05
CA GLY A 236 21.93 -9.54 21.66
C GLY A 236 22.87 -9.22 20.50
N ILE A 237 23.47 -10.27 19.93
CA ILE A 237 24.39 -10.20 18.77
C ILE A 237 23.90 -11.12 17.65
N GLY A 238 24.34 -10.88 16.42
CA GLY A 238 23.99 -11.67 15.23
C GLY A 238 22.47 -11.81 15.05
N GLU A 239 21.99 -13.03 14.89
CA GLU A 239 20.56 -13.33 14.65
C GLU A 239 19.62 -12.79 15.74
N LYS A 240 20.06 -12.70 17.00
CA LYS A 240 19.25 -12.09 18.08
C LYS A 240 19.13 -10.58 17.91
N PHE A 241 20.20 -9.94 17.43
CA PHE A 241 20.21 -8.51 17.15
C PHE A 241 19.30 -8.17 15.96
N ASP A 242 19.31 -9.00 14.92
CA ASP A 242 18.41 -8.84 13.78
C ASP A 242 16.95 -9.05 14.17
N ALA A 243 16.67 -10.02 15.04
CA ALA A 243 15.35 -10.21 15.64
C ALA A 243 14.92 -8.99 16.49
N ALA A 244 15.85 -8.41 17.26
CA ALA A 244 15.57 -7.19 18.01
C ALA A 244 15.19 -6.03 17.08
N LYS A 245 15.97 -5.79 16.01
CA LYS A 245 15.67 -4.78 14.99
C LYS A 245 14.28 -4.96 14.37
N ALA A 246 13.91 -6.18 14.00
CA ALA A 246 12.60 -6.47 13.43
C ALA A 246 11.44 -6.12 14.40
N LEU A 247 11.65 -6.29 15.71
CA LEU A 247 10.65 -6.02 16.75
C LEU A 247 10.67 -4.60 17.30
N GLN A 248 11.70 -3.79 16.99
CA GLN A 248 11.85 -2.44 17.56
C GLN A 248 10.61 -1.58 17.31
N ARG A 249 10.10 -1.54 16.08
CA ARG A 249 8.94 -0.70 15.74
C ARG A 249 7.72 -1.03 16.59
N TYR A 250 7.38 -2.32 16.67
CA TYR A 250 6.29 -2.79 17.51
C TYR A 250 6.51 -2.41 18.98
N SER A 251 7.72 -2.69 19.49
CA SER A 251 8.09 -2.51 20.88
C SER A 251 8.06 -1.05 21.30
N VAL A 252 8.56 -0.12 20.45
CA VAL A 252 8.42 1.33 20.66
C VAL A 252 6.95 1.67 20.85
N GLU A 253 6.08 1.27 19.93
CA GLU A 253 4.68 1.68 19.88
C GLU A 253 3.84 1.10 21.04
N ASN A 254 4.04 -0.17 21.42
CA ASN A 254 3.06 -0.93 22.19
C ASN A 254 3.49 -1.38 23.60
N TRP A 255 4.75 -1.22 24.04
CA TRP A 255 5.17 -1.75 25.36
C TRP A 255 4.28 -1.26 26.52
N LEU A 256 3.88 0.02 26.52
CA LEU A 256 3.04 0.61 27.57
C LEU A 256 1.60 0.05 27.55
N LEU A 257 1.09 -0.38 26.40
CA LEU A 257 -0.20 -1.06 26.29
C LEU A 257 -0.17 -2.33 27.15
N HIS A 258 0.87 -3.16 26.98
CA HIS A 258 0.99 -4.42 27.70
C HIS A 258 1.26 -4.24 29.20
N LEU A 259 1.92 -3.14 29.60
CA LEU A 259 2.12 -2.80 31.02
C LEU A 259 0.82 -2.42 31.73
N LYS A 260 -0.14 -1.80 31.02
CA LYS A 260 -1.41 -1.36 31.60
C LYS A 260 -2.40 -2.49 31.88
N GLU A 261 -2.21 -3.64 31.24
CA GLU A 261 -3.12 -4.77 31.41
C GLU A 261 -2.97 -5.40 32.81
N ARG A 262 -4.08 -5.90 33.36
CA ARG A 262 -4.09 -6.47 34.70
C ARG A 262 -3.28 -7.75 34.74
N HIS A 263 -2.20 -7.74 35.53
CA HIS A 263 -1.44 -8.94 35.84
C HIS A 263 -2.03 -9.64 37.07
N THR A 264 -2.09 -10.97 37.06
CA THR A 264 -2.53 -11.78 38.21
C THR A 264 -1.37 -12.06 39.16
N ASN A 265 -1.69 -12.32 40.43
CA ASN A 265 -0.72 -12.75 41.45
C ASN A 265 -0.12 -14.16 41.18
N ASP A 266 -0.54 -14.83 40.10
CA ASP A 266 -0.07 -16.17 39.72
C ASP A 266 1.26 -16.15 38.94
N LEU A 267 1.79 -14.96 38.60
CA LEU A 267 3.11 -14.84 37.99
C LEU A 267 4.21 -15.15 39.02
N VAL A 268 5.22 -15.92 38.62
CA VAL A 268 6.37 -16.26 39.48
C VAL A 268 7.13 -14.99 39.83
N ASP A 269 7.43 -14.79 41.13
CA ASP A 269 8.13 -13.60 41.65
C ASP A 269 9.40 -13.25 40.85
N GLN A 270 10.16 -14.25 40.42
CA GLN A 270 11.39 -14.06 39.62
C GLN A 270 11.15 -13.38 38.26
N THR A 271 10.03 -13.68 37.57
CA THR A 271 9.73 -13.11 36.25
C THR A 271 9.32 -11.63 36.37
N VAL A 272 8.59 -11.30 37.43
CA VAL A 272 8.21 -9.92 37.75
C VAL A 272 9.44 -9.10 38.13
N VAL A 273 10.32 -9.64 38.98
CA VAL A 273 11.60 -9.01 39.34
C VAL A 273 12.42 -8.69 38.09
N ARG A 274 12.58 -9.67 37.20
CA ARG A 274 13.30 -9.47 35.92
C ARG A 274 12.68 -8.36 35.08
N THR A 275 11.35 -8.33 34.94
CA THR A 275 10.65 -7.30 34.18
C THR A 275 10.83 -5.91 34.80
N MET A 276 10.86 -5.82 36.13
CA MET A 276 11.13 -4.56 36.84
C MET A 276 12.56 -4.06 36.62
N GLU A 277 13.56 -4.96 36.61
CA GLU A 277 14.96 -4.62 36.31
C GLU A 277 15.15 -4.18 34.86
N LEU A 278 14.48 -4.85 33.93
CA LEU A 278 14.44 -4.45 32.52
C LEU A 278 13.79 -3.07 32.37
N LEU A 279 12.66 -2.82 33.05
CA LEU A 279 11.95 -1.54 32.99
C LEU A 279 12.77 -0.40 33.60
N HIS A 280 13.45 -0.65 34.72
CA HIS A 280 14.38 0.30 35.33
C HIS A 280 15.48 0.67 34.31
N THR A 281 16.21 -0.33 33.80
CA THR A 281 17.27 -0.10 32.82
C THR A 281 16.75 0.62 31.57
N PHE A 282 15.58 0.23 31.08
CA PHE A 282 14.93 0.81 29.90
C PHE A 282 14.64 2.31 30.06
N LEU A 283 14.29 2.76 31.27
CA LEU A 283 13.91 4.15 31.56
C LEU A 283 15.03 4.99 32.16
N THR A 284 16.20 4.42 32.47
CA THR A 284 17.30 5.16 33.10
C THR A 284 18.64 5.07 32.38
N ASP A 285 18.90 4.01 31.60
CA ASP A 285 20.18 3.87 30.88
C ASP A 285 20.24 4.81 29.66
N GLU A 286 21.31 5.59 29.55
CA GLU A 286 21.47 6.62 28.51
C GLU A 286 21.52 6.03 27.09
N ILE A 287 22.14 4.86 26.89
CA ILE A 287 22.25 4.22 25.57
C ILE A 287 20.89 3.65 25.16
N VAL A 288 20.20 2.98 26.08
CA VAL A 288 18.86 2.45 25.83
C VAL A 288 17.87 3.57 25.53
N LEU A 289 17.86 4.63 26.34
CA LEU A 289 17.01 5.80 26.13
C LEU A 289 17.32 6.49 24.80
N ARG A 290 18.58 6.59 24.38
CA ARG A 290 18.94 7.13 23.07
C ARG A 290 18.30 6.33 21.93
N ASN A 291 18.28 5.00 22.03
CA ASN A 291 17.67 4.16 21.00
C ASN A 291 16.13 4.26 20.99
N TRP A 292 15.50 4.38 22.16
CA TRP A 292 14.04 4.44 22.28
C TRP A 292 13.44 5.84 22.05
N CYS A 293 13.98 6.87 22.71
CA CYS A 293 13.41 8.22 22.72
C CYS A 293 13.36 8.86 21.34
N ARG A 294 14.33 8.55 20.46
CA ARG A 294 14.42 9.11 19.09
C ARG A 294 13.11 8.98 18.31
N HIS A 295 12.35 7.92 18.59
CA HIS A 295 11.14 7.56 17.85
C HIS A 295 9.85 7.86 18.64
N LYS A 296 9.94 8.56 19.77
CA LYS A 296 8.80 8.88 20.64
C LYS A 296 8.42 10.35 20.62
N PRO A 297 7.19 10.70 20.20
CA PRO A 297 6.74 12.09 20.22
C PRO A 297 6.52 12.59 21.65
N TRP A 298 6.57 13.91 21.82
CA TRP A 298 6.33 14.57 23.11
C TRP A 298 5.00 14.16 23.77
N SER A 299 3.96 13.85 22.99
CA SER A 299 2.63 13.46 23.50
C SER A 299 2.62 12.14 24.28
N PHE A 300 3.63 11.28 24.11
CA PHE A 300 3.79 10.08 24.92
C PHE A 300 4.09 10.42 26.38
N TYR A 301 4.88 11.47 26.61
CA TYR A 301 5.32 11.88 27.93
C TYR A 301 4.21 12.68 28.60
N CYS A 302 3.24 11.97 29.18
CA CYS A 302 2.06 12.54 29.82
C CYS A 302 1.86 11.97 31.22
N LYS A 303 1.00 12.64 32.01
CA LYS A 303 0.66 12.22 33.37
C LYS A 303 0.14 10.78 33.41
N THR A 304 -0.74 10.41 32.47
CA THR A 304 -1.33 9.06 32.39
C THR A 304 -0.28 7.97 32.19
N ALA A 305 0.73 8.20 31.34
CA ALA A 305 1.80 7.23 31.12
C ALA A 305 2.65 7.05 32.38
N ALA A 306 3.04 8.16 33.01
CA ALA A 306 3.79 8.14 34.26
C ALA A 306 3.02 7.42 35.39
N THR A 307 1.72 7.71 35.55
CA THR A 307 0.90 7.08 36.60
C THR A 307 0.70 5.60 36.34
N SER A 308 0.51 5.14 35.11
CA SER A 308 0.39 3.71 34.80
C SER A 308 1.65 2.93 35.16
N ILE A 309 2.84 3.49 34.90
CA ILE A 309 4.12 2.87 35.31
C ILE A 309 4.20 2.79 36.84
N ALA A 310 3.88 3.89 37.53
CA ALA A 310 3.90 3.94 38.99
C ALA A 310 2.88 2.99 39.65
N GLU A 311 1.69 2.83 39.06
CA GLU A 311 0.66 1.90 39.52
C GLU A 311 1.09 0.45 39.35
N TRP A 312 1.69 0.10 38.20
CA TRP A 312 2.26 -1.22 37.98
C TRP A 312 3.38 -1.54 38.97
N LEU A 313 4.29 -0.59 39.22
CA LEU A 313 5.33 -0.78 40.25
C LEU A 313 4.73 -0.99 41.65
N ARG A 314 3.61 -0.31 41.96
CA ARG A 314 2.92 -0.43 43.25
C ARG A 314 2.22 -1.78 43.41
N SER A 315 1.66 -2.37 42.35
CA SER A 315 0.92 -3.64 42.43
C SER A 315 1.80 -4.83 42.81
N TRP A 316 3.12 -4.74 42.60
CA TRP A 316 4.06 -5.84 42.86
C TRP A 316 4.78 -5.76 44.20
N ARG A 317 4.37 -4.83 45.08
CA ARG A 317 5.02 -4.60 46.37
C ARG A 317 4.64 -5.68 47.40
N SER A 318 5.31 -6.84 47.36
CA SER A 318 5.24 -7.86 48.43
C SER A 318 6.40 -7.72 49.43
N PRO A 319 6.26 -8.23 50.68
CA PRO A 319 7.34 -8.24 51.67
C PRO A 319 8.59 -9.07 51.28
N ASP A 320 8.49 -9.90 50.24
CA ASP A 320 9.53 -10.82 49.76
C ASP A 320 10.31 -10.29 48.54
N MET A 321 10.44 -8.96 48.42
CA MET A 321 11.38 -8.30 47.48
C MET A 321 12.87 -8.50 47.85
N GLN A 322 13.25 -9.67 48.37
CA GLN A 322 14.61 -9.99 48.82
C GLN A 322 15.63 -10.13 47.67
N PHE A 323 15.16 -10.14 46.41
CA PHE A 323 15.96 -10.44 45.21
C PHE A 323 16.12 -9.26 44.23
N ILE A 324 15.53 -8.10 44.50
CA ILE A 324 15.66 -6.93 43.62
C ILE A 324 16.94 -6.15 43.95
N GLY A 325 17.70 -5.76 42.92
CA GLY A 325 18.87 -4.89 43.11
C GLY A 325 18.52 -3.57 43.83
N SER A 326 19.38 -3.13 44.75
CA SER A 326 19.14 -1.94 45.60
C SER A 326 18.88 -0.65 44.79
N SER A 327 19.49 -0.52 43.61
CA SER A 327 19.24 0.59 42.69
C SER A 327 17.83 0.57 42.11
N THR A 328 17.36 -0.60 41.64
CA THR A 328 16.01 -0.82 41.11
C THR A 328 14.95 -0.56 42.17
N GLN A 329 15.17 -1.01 43.40
CA GLN A 329 14.25 -0.77 44.51
C GLN A 329 14.12 0.73 44.81
N SER A 330 15.24 1.45 44.92
CA SER A 330 15.25 2.90 45.15
C SER A 330 14.54 3.66 44.03
N TRP A 331 14.83 3.32 42.78
CA TRP A 331 14.16 3.91 41.62
C TRP A 331 12.65 3.67 41.64
N ALA A 332 12.21 2.45 41.95
CA ALA A 332 10.79 2.11 42.02
C ALA A 332 10.07 2.93 43.11
N GLU A 333 10.65 3.07 44.29
CA GLU A 333 10.07 3.86 45.39
C GLU A 333 9.94 5.35 45.03
N VAL A 334 10.96 5.92 44.39
CA VAL A 334 10.92 7.31 43.90
C VAL A 334 9.83 7.48 42.84
N SER A 335 9.76 6.54 41.89
CA SER A 335 8.80 6.55 40.78
C SER A 335 7.35 6.42 41.26
N ILE A 336 7.10 5.59 42.28
CA ILE A 336 5.78 5.44 42.91
C ILE A 336 5.34 6.73 43.60
N ARG A 337 6.28 7.41 44.28
CA ARG A 337 6.01 8.63 45.06
C ARG A 337 5.88 9.87 44.18
N LYS A 338 6.67 9.95 43.10
CA LYS A 338 6.73 11.10 42.17
C LYS A 338 6.73 10.61 40.71
N PRO A 339 5.58 10.16 40.18
CA PRO A 339 5.48 9.60 38.84
C PRO A 339 5.99 10.57 37.75
N GLU A 340 5.78 11.88 37.94
CA GLU A 340 6.23 12.93 37.01
C GLU A 340 7.75 12.93 36.76
N LYS A 341 8.53 12.36 37.69
CA LYS A 341 10.00 12.30 37.59
C LYS A 341 10.52 11.13 36.76
N ILE A 342 9.68 10.15 36.42
CA ILE A 342 10.09 8.93 35.71
C ILE A 342 10.81 9.26 34.39
N PHE A 343 10.38 10.33 33.71
CA PHE A 343 10.90 10.71 32.39
C PHE A 343 12.09 11.69 32.44
N LEU A 344 12.60 12.08 33.60
CA LEU A 344 13.74 13.00 33.68
C LEU A 344 14.99 12.50 32.92
N PRO A 345 15.37 11.20 32.99
CA PRO A 345 16.46 10.69 32.17
C PRO A 345 16.21 10.84 30.66
N ALA A 346 14.95 10.63 30.21
CA ALA A 346 14.59 10.83 28.81
C ALA A 346 14.73 12.31 28.40
N ALA A 347 14.39 13.26 29.26
CA ALA A 347 14.60 14.69 28.99
C ALA A 347 16.08 15.03 28.83
N ASP A 348 16.97 14.49 29.67
CA ASP A 348 18.42 14.72 29.57
C ASP A 348 18.99 14.20 28.24
N VAL A 349 18.62 12.97 27.84
CA VAL A 349 19.03 12.40 26.55
C VAL A 349 18.50 13.22 25.37
N ASN A 350 17.23 13.63 25.41
CA ASN A 350 16.65 14.49 24.36
C ASN A 350 17.35 15.84 24.29
N ALA A 351 17.70 16.45 25.43
CA ALA A 351 18.44 17.70 25.47
C ALA A 351 19.84 17.54 24.84
N LYS A 352 20.64 16.58 25.31
CA LYS A 352 22.00 16.32 24.80
C LYS A 352 22.00 15.99 23.31
N GLN A 353 21.16 15.04 22.89
CA GLN A 353 21.13 14.60 21.49
C GLN A 353 20.49 15.66 20.58
N GLY A 354 19.46 16.36 21.04
CA GLY A 354 18.78 17.40 20.26
C GLY A 354 19.59 18.68 20.09
N LEU A 355 20.34 19.12 21.12
CA LEU A 355 21.07 20.38 21.11
C LEU A 355 22.56 20.25 20.79
N HIS A 356 23.21 19.13 21.13
CA HIS A 356 24.62 18.87 20.80
C HIS A 356 24.83 17.70 19.85
N GLY A 357 23.89 16.76 19.80
CA GLY A 357 24.01 15.57 18.97
C GLY A 357 23.97 15.88 17.46
N PRO A 358 24.68 15.09 16.64
CA PRO A 358 24.79 15.35 15.20
C PRO A 358 23.44 15.13 14.49
N GLU A 359 22.76 14.02 14.79
CA GLU A 359 21.68 13.49 13.94
C GLU A 359 20.25 13.81 14.38
N TRP A 360 20.01 14.19 15.63
CA TRP A 360 18.62 14.32 16.10
C TRP A 360 17.97 15.63 15.62
N PRO A 361 16.70 15.56 15.17
CA PRO A 361 15.90 16.75 14.91
C PRO A 361 15.73 17.56 16.21
N PRO A 362 16.22 18.81 16.26
CA PRO A 362 16.23 19.59 17.49
C PRO A 362 14.83 19.97 17.97
N MET A 363 13.88 20.20 17.04
CA MET A 363 12.52 20.59 17.38
C MET A 363 11.81 19.50 18.20
N ASP A 364 11.74 18.27 17.68
CA ASP A 364 11.02 17.17 18.32
C ASP A 364 11.62 16.86 19.71
N ALA A 365 12.95 16.80 19.79
CA ALA A 365 13.65 16.58 21.05
C ALA A 365 13.39 17.70 22.08
N LEU A 366 13.39 18.96 21.66
CA LEU A 366 13.09 20.08 22.56
C LEU A 366 11.63 20.14 23.00
N LEU A 367 10.69 19.70 22.16
CA LEU A 367 9.29 19.58 22.56
C LEU A 367 9.12 18.49 23.62
N VAL A 368 9.87 17.38 23.53
CA VAL A 368 9.92 16.36 24.60
C VAL A 368 10.47 16.96 25.90
N VAL A 369 11.57 17.72 25.83
CA VAL A 369 12.16 18.41 27.00
C VAL A 369 11.15 19.38 27.61
N ALA A 370 10.49 20.21 26.80
CA ALA A 370 9.49 21.18 27.25
C ALA A 370 8.29 20.49 27.93
N GLN A 371 7.81 19.39 27.37
CA GLN A 371 6.71 18.60 27.94
C GLN A 371 7.09 17.99 29.29
N ILE A 372 8.26 17.35 29.39
CA ILE A 372 8.72 16.72 30.63
C ILE A 372 8.99 17.78 31.72
N LYS A 373 9.56 18.92 31.35
CA LYS A 373 9.71 20.07 32.24
C LYS A 373 8.37 20.54 32.78
N ALA A 374 7.38 20.74 31.91
CA ALA A 374 6.05 21.19 32.30
C ALA A 374 5.38 20.24 33.28
N LEU A 375 5.47 18.92 33.03
CA LEU A 375 4.98 17.88 33.95
C LEU A 375 5.65 17.94 35.33
N ASN A 376 6.97 18.13 35.38
CA ASN A 376 7.73 18.15 36.62
C ASN A 376 7.49 19.41 37.46
N GLU A 377 7.22 20.54 36.80
CA GLU A 377 6.90 21.82 37.45
C GLU A 377 5.41 22.01 37.73
N GLN A 378 4.55 21.06 37.32
CA GLN A 378 3.09 21.16 37.41
C GLN A 378 2.56 22.43 36.72
N SER A 379 3.14 22.77 35.56
CA SER A 379 2.73 23.90 34.72
C SER A 379 2.00 23.42 33.45
N ASP A 380 1.46 24.35 32.67
CA ASP A 380 0.76 24.06 31.42
C ASP A 380 1.61 23.20 30.47
N THR A 381 1.14 21.98 30.21
CA THR A 381 1.74 21.03 29.26
C THR A 381 1.44 21.41 27.82
N LEU A 382 2.20 20.88 26.86
CA LEU A 382 2.11 21.31 25.47
C LEU A 382 0.73 21.11 24.84
N ASP A 383 -0.02 20.10 25.28
CA ASP A 383 -1.40 19.83 24.87
C ASP A 383 -2.41 20.88 25.36
N THR A 384 -2.06 21.65 26.39
CA THR A 384 -2.91 22.72 26.96
C THR A 384 -2.57 24.11 26.45
N LEU A 385 -1.42 24.25 25.78
CA LEU A 385 -0.92 25.52 25.27
C LEU A 385 -1.58 25.90 23.92
N PRO A 386 -1.69 27.20 23.62
CA PRO A 386 -2.15 27.65 22.31
C PRO A 386 -1.15 27.27 21.21
N SER A 387 -1.66 27.14 19.98
CA SER A 387 -0.83 26.99 18.78
C SER A 387 -0.67 28.36 18.08
N PRO A 388 0.56 28.80 17.75
CA PRO A 388 1.84 28.14 18.01
C PRO A 388 2.29 28.22 19.48
N ILE A 389 3.11 27.26 19.92
CA ILE A 389 3.61 27.17 21.30
C ILE A 389 4.38 28.44 21.64
N PRO A 390 4.05 29.17 22.73
CA PRO A 390 4.69 30.44 23.07
C PRO A 390 6.21 30.37 23.17
N LEU A 391 6.90 31.33 22.53
CA LEU A 391 8.38 31.41 22.50
C LEU A 391 9.00 31.32 23.89
N ALA A 392 8.42 31.99 24.89
CA ALA A 392 8.92 32.00 26.26
C ALA A 392 8.98 30.59 26.88
N LYS A 393 8.03 29.72 26.56
CA LYS A 393 8.01 28.33 27.05
C LYS A 393 9.14 27.50 26.43
N ILE A 394 9.40 27.71 25.13
CA ILE A 394 10.50 27.04 24.41
C ILE A 394 11.86 27.49 24.95
N LEU A 395 12.06 28.81 25.10
CA LEU A 395 13.30 29.34 25.65
C LEU A 395 13.53 28.88 27.10
N ALA A 396 12.48 28.85 27.93
CA ALA A 396 12.58 28.32 29.28
C ALA A 396 12.96 26.83 29.30
N ALA A 397 12.47 26.03 28.36
CA ALA A 397 12.86 24.62 28.23
C ALA A 397 14.33 24.47 27.80
N ILE A 398 14.79 25.30 26.86
CA ILE A 398 16.19 25.32 26.40
C ILE A 398 17.13 25.68 27.55
N GLU A 399 16.82 26.73 28.32
CA GLU A 399 17.66 27.13 29.47
C GLU A 399 17.62 26.10 30.60
N TRP A 400 16.49 25.40 30.81
CA TRP A 400 16.37 24.33 31.80
C TRP A 400 17.34 23.16 31.57
N THR A 401 17.79 22.95 30.33
CA THR A 401 18.76 21.90 30.01
C THR A 401 20.14 22.13 30.64
N GLY A 402 20.51 23.38 30.93
CA GLY A 402 21.83 23.71 31.49
C GLY A 402 23.04 23.34 30.62
N LEU A 403 22.83 23.06 29.32
CA LEU A 403 23.90 22.64 28.41
C LEU A 403 24.81 23.81 28.00
N GLU A 404 26.07 23.49 27.71
CA GLU A 404 27.05 24.46 27.21
C GLU A 404 26.60 25.08 25.87
N LYS A 405 26.66 26.42 25.78
CA LYS A 405 26.23 27.20 24.61
C LYS A 405 27.35 27.29 23.57
N ASN A 406 27.71 26.14 22.99
CA ASN A 406 28.70 26.05 21.90
C ASN A 406 28.06 26.35 20.51
N ILE A 407 28.88 26.31 19.46
CA ILE A 407 28.42 26.60 18.09
C ILE A 407 27.28 25.67 17.61
N THR A 408 27.38 24.37 17.91
CA THR A 408 26.35 23.38 17.56
C THR A 408 25.05 23.67 18.29
N TRP A 409 25.12 24.03 19.57
CA TRP A 409 23.98 24.42 20.39
C TRP A 409 23.25 25.62 19.79
N HIS A 410 23.96 26.69 19.43
CA HIS A 410 23.37 27.88 18.81
C HIS A 410 22.65 27.54 17.50
N ARG A 411 23.28 26.72 16.65
CA ARG A 411 22.66 26.24 15.40
C ARG A 411 21.41 25.40 15.67
N LYS A 412 21.45 24.45 16.60
CA LYS A 412 20.31 23.56 16.89
C LYS A 412 19.13 24.31 17.49
N VAL A 413 19.39 25.30 18.36
CA VAL A 413 18.36 26.25 18.85
C VAL A 413 17.75 27.03 17.68
N ALA A 414 18.57 27.57 16.77
CA ALA A 414 18.09 28.29 15.61
C ALA A 414 17.17 27.43 14.71
N LEU A 415 17.56 26.17 14.46
CA LEU A 415 16.74 25.21 13.70
C LEU A 415 15.38 24.94 14.36
N CYS A 416 15.35 24.77 15.69
CA CYS A 416 14.10 24.60 16.44
C CYS A 416 13.20 25.83 16.29
N LEU A 417 13.73 27.03 16.55
CA LEU A 417 12.98 28.28 16.45
C LEU A 417 12.44 28.52 15.05
N ARG A 418 13.23 28.23 14.00
CA ARG A 418 12.79 28.33 12.60
C ARG A 418 11.59 27.42 12.35
N ASN A 419 11.69 26.14 12.71
CA ASN A 419 10.63 25.16 12.45
C ASN A 419 9.35 25.46 13.26
N LEU A 420 9.45 26.16 14.39
CA LEU A 420 8.33 26.67 15.17
C LEU A 420 7.76 28.01 14.66
N GLY A 421 8.32 28.58 13.58
CA GLY A 421 7.88 29.84 12.98
C GLY A 421 8.49 31.11 13.60
N TYR A 422 9.40 31.00 14.57
CA TYR A 422 10.09 32.12 15.20
C TYR A 422 11.30 32.58 14.38
N VAL A 423 11.03 33.05 13.16
CA VAL A 423 12.04 33.32 12.12
C VAL A 423 13.09 34.34 12.55
N ASN A 424 12.68 35.47 13.14
CA ASN A 424 13.62 36.51 13.56
C ASN A 424 14.61 36.00 14.62
N GLU A 425 14.13 35.15 15.53
CA GLU A 425 14.98 34.61 16.58
C GLU A 425 15.90 33.52 16.05
N ALA A 426 15.43 32.69 15.12
CA ALA A 426 16.28 31.75 14.40
C ALA A 426 17.46 32.45 13.72
N ILE A 427 17.23 33.57 13.03
CA ILE A 427 18.30 34.37 12.40
C ILE A 427 19.33 34.84 13.44
N LYS A 428 18.89 35.35 14.60
CA LYS A 428 19.80 35.78 15.68
C LYS A 428 20.70 34.64 16.15
N TYR A 429 20.14 33.45 16.37
CA TYR A 429 20.93 32.29 16.84
C TYR A 429 21.85 31.72 15.76
N PHE A 430 21.46 31.73 14.49
CA PHE A 430 22.37 31.36 13.40
C PHE A 430 23.54 32.35 13.26
N ASN A 431 23.28 33.66 13.38
CA ASN A 431 24.34 34.65 13.34
C ASN A 431 25.30 34.49 14.52
N LYS A 432 24.81 34.21 15.73
CA LYS A 432 25.68 33.87 16.87
C LYS A 432 26.60 32.68 16.58
N ALA A 433 26.09 31.63 15.92
CA ALA A 433 26.94 30.51 15.51
C ALA A 433 28.02 30.94 14.50
N LEU A 434 27.69 31.81 13.55
CA LEU A 434 28.65 32.33 12.55
C LEU A 434 29.63 33.37 13.11
N GLU A 435 29.27 34.07 14.17
CA GLU A 435 30.18 34.94 14.94
C GLU A 435 31.24 34.11 15.68
N MET A 436 30.90 32.88 16.09
CA MET A 436 31.85 31.95 16.71
C MET A 436 32.79 31.30 15.68
N ASP A 437 32.27 30.91 14.52
CA ASP A 437 33.08 30.42 13.38
C ASP A 437 32.41 30.80 12.06
N GLU A 438 33.03 31.73 11.34
CA GLU A 438 32.54 32.20 10.05
C GLU A 438 32.54 31.09 8.99
N SER A 439 33.40 30.07 9.14
CA SER A 439 33.49 28.93 8.22
C SER A 439 32.43 27.85 8.49
N TYR A 440 31.55 28.03 9.49
CA TYR A 440 30.55 27.04 9.85
C TYR A 440 29.39 26.98 8.85
N VAL A 441 29.59 26.14 7.83
CA VAL A 441 28.72 26.06 6.64
C VAL A 441 27.28 25.75 7.00
N GLU A 442 27.06 24.98 8.06
CA GLU A 442 25.74 24.51 8.37
C GLU A 442 24.84 25.54 9.06
N ALA A 443 25.39 26.48 9.83
CA ALA A 443 24.61 27.63 10.31
C ALA A 443 24.25 28.56 9.15
N ARG A 444 25.16 28.74 8.19
CA ARG A 444 24.91 29.53 6.97
C ARG A 444 23.85 28.87 6.08
N GLY A 445 23.90 27.56 5.89
CA GLY A 445 22.84 26.82 5.18
C GLY A 445 21.49 26.91 5.92
N GLY A 446 21.52 26.93 7.25
CA GLY A 446 20.35 27.23 8.08
C GLY A 446 19.71 28.59 7.77
N LEU A 447 20.53 29.65 7.64
CA LEU A 447 20.08 30.98 7.18
C LEU A 447 19.58 30.97 5.75
N ALA A 448 20.25 30.25 4.85
CA ALA A 448 19.83 30.14 3.46
C ALA A 448 18.41 29.56 3.37
N VAL A 449 18.10 28.53 4.15
CA VAL A 449 16.71 28.01 4.26
C VAL A 449 15.74 29.07 4.77
N VAL A 450 16.11 29.86 5.79
CA VAL A 450 15.24 30.95 6.29
C VAL A 450 14.93 31.96 5.19
N TYR A 451 15.93 32.40 4.42
CA TYR A 451 15.73 33.35 3.32
C TYR A 451 14.94 32.75 2.17
N ARG A 452 15.11 31.44 1.90
CA ARG A 452 14.29 30.72 0.92
C ARG A 452 12.82 30.73 1.33
N ASP A 453 12.52 30.46 2.60
CA ASP A 453 11.15 30.45 3.12
C ASP A 453 10.51 31.86 3.10
N GLN A 454 11.34 32.92 3.07
CA GLN A 454 10.93 34.31 2.83
C GLN A 454 10.82 34.69 1.34
N GLY A 455 11.16 33.78 0.40
CA GLY A 455 11.18 34.04 -1.04
C GLY A 455 12.40 34.81 -1.55
N ASN A 456 13.42 35.05 -0.72
CA ASN A 456 14.62 35.79 -1.11
C ASN A 456 15.68 34.86 -1.73
N HIS A 457 15.39 34.36 -2.93
CA HIS A 457 16.22 33.38 -3.64
C HIS A 457 17.63 33.89 -4.00
N SER A 458 17.79 35.19 -4.27
CA SER A 458 19.12 35.78 -4.51
C SER A 458 20.03 35.65 -3.28
N LYS A 459 19.49 35.86 -2.08
CA LYS A 459 20.26 35.68 -0.84
C LYS A 459 20.61 34.23 -0.57
N VAL A 460 19.71 33.30 -0.91
CA VAL A 460 20.00 31.85 -0.83
C VAL A 460 21.22 31.50 -1.67
N VAL A 461 21.23 31.94 -2.94
CA VAL A 461 22.35 31.70 -3.86
C VAL A 461 23.64 32.29 -3.31
N GLU A 462 23.65 33.53 -2.81
CA GLU A 462 24.83 34.16 -2.21
C GLU A 462 25.39 33.33 -1.05
N LEU A 463 24.54 32.95 -0.10
CA LEU A 463 24.93 32.21 1.10
C LEU A 463 25.46 30.81 0.76
N GLU A 464 24.76 30.08 -0.12
CA GLU A 464 25.15 28.73 -0.49
C GLU A 464 26.38 28.70 -1.40
N LEU A 465 26.60 29.70 -2.27
CA LEU A 465 27.85 29.81 -3.02
C LEU A 465 29.06 29.95 -2.08
N LYS A 466 28.93 30.71 -0.98
CA LYS A 466 29.97 30.78 0.06
C LYS A 466 30.16 29.44 0.77
N ASN A 467 29.10 28.67 1.01
CA ASN A 467 29.23 27.31 1.54
C ASN A 467 29.98 26.39 0.58
N THR A 468 29.64 26.42 -0.72
CA THR A 468 30.29 25.57 -1.73
C THR A 468 31.78 25.85 -1.82
N SER A 469 32.23 27.11 -1.75
CA SER A 469 33.66 27.44 -1.81
C SER A 469 34.42 26.92 -0.60
N ILE A 470 33.84 27.02 0.61
CA ILE A 470 34.42 26.46 1.84
C ILE A 470 34.51 24.93 1.75
N LEU A 471 33.44 24.27 1.31
CA LEU A 471 33.38 22.80 1.20
C LEU A 471 34.36 22.26 0.16
N ILE A 472 34.48 22.91 -1.01
CA ILE A 472 35.47 22.55 -2.03
C ILE A 472 36.89 22.72 -1.48
N SER A 473 37.18 23.82 -0.77
CA SER A 473 38.49 24.02 -0.15
C SER A 473 38.82 22.97 0.91
N ARG A 474 37.83 22.54 1.71
CA ARG A 474 38.00 21.43 2.66
C ARG A 474 38.30 20.12 1.94
N LEU A 475 37.52 19.77 0.92
CA LEU A 475 37.70 18.55 0.12
C LEU A 475 39.08 18.49 -0.56
N GLN A 476 39.60 19.60 -1.06
CA GLN A 476 40.93 19.67 -1.69
C GLN A 476 42.09 19.40 -0.72
N LYS A 477 41.88 19.57 0.58
CA LYS A 477 42.88 19.36 1.63
C LYS A 477 42.83 17.97 2.25
N LEU A 478 41.74 17.24 2.02
CA LEU A 478 41.54 15.91 2.58
C LEU A 478 42.12 14.85 1.65
N ASP A 479 42.62 13.77 2.24
CA ASP A 479 42.90 12.55 1.51
C ASP A 479 41.59 12.00 0.93
N PRO A 480 41.51 11.61 -0.36
CA PRO A 480 40.34 10.96 -0.93
C PRO A 480 39.83 9.74 -0.14
N ALA A 481 40.68 9.08 0.66
CA ALA A 481 40.33 7.96 1.52
C ALA A 481 39.76 8.37 2.90
N ASP A 482 39.74 9.67 3.23
CA ASP A 482 39.22 10.16 4.50
C ASP A 482 37.69 9.93 4.59
N ALA A 483 37.23 9.31 5.68
CA ALA A 483 35.83 8.98 5.90
C ALA A 483 34.89 10.21 5.90
N THR A 484 35.41 11.40 6.20
CA THR A 484 34.65 12.66 6.20
C THR A 484 34.37 13.20 4.80
N VAL A 485 35.08 12.72 3.76
CA VAL A 485 34.88 13.14 2.36
C VAL A 485 33.45 12.91 1.90
N ILE A 486 32.84 11.77 2.29
CA ILE A 486 31.45 11.45 1.94
C ILE A 486 30.50 12.50 2.53
N ASN A 487 30.66 12.84 3.81
CA ASN A 487 29.83 13.84 4.48
C ASN A 487 29.98 15.23 3.82
N HIS A 488 31.21 15.62 3.48
CA HIS A 488 31.45 16.88 2.79
C HIS A 488 30.87 16.91 1.36
N ARG A 489 30.90 15.78 0.63
CA ARG A 489 30.25 15.65 -0.67
C ARG A 489 28.73 15.72 -0.55
N GLN A 490 28.14 15.10 0.47
CA GLN A 490 26.70 15.19 0.73
C GLN A 490 26.27 16.63 1.05
N GLU A 491 27.00 17.35 1.91
CA GLU A 491 26.68 18.75 2.18
C GLU A 491 26.89 19.63 0.94
N LEU A 492 27.91 19.35 0.12
CA LEU A 492 28.15 20.07 -1.13
C LEU A 492 27.00 19.83 -2.13
N ALA A 493 26.51 18.58 -2.22
CA ALA A 493 25.35 18.24 -3.03
C ALA A 493 24.14 19.07 -2.60
N ARG A 494 23.81 19.09 -1.29
CA ARG A 494 22.69 19.90 -0.76
C ARG A 494 22.81 21.39 -1.08
N CYS A 495 24.01 21.96 -0.99
CA CYS A 495 24.25 23.36 -1.36
C CYS A 495 23.92 23.58 -2.84
N TYR A 496 24.40 22.71 -3.73
CA TYR A 496 24.09 22.79 -5.15
C TYR A 496 22.60 22.60 -5.45
N GLU A 497 21.93 21.64 -4.80
CA GLU A 497 20.48 21.43 -4.92
C GLU A 497 19.69 22.71 -4.53
N ALA A 498 20.07 23.36 -3.42
CA ALA A 498 19.45 24.61 -2.95
C ALA A 498 19.69 25.78 -3.92
N ILE A 499 20.89 25.87 -4.49
CA ILE A 499 21.24 26.86 -5.52
C ILE A 499 20.41 26.63 -6.78
N SER A 500 20.33 25.38 -7.27
CA SER A 500 19.56 25.03 -8.47
C SER A 500 18.10 25.40 -8.34
N LEU A 501 17.47 25.03 -7.22
CA LEU A 501 16.08 25.39 -6.93
C LEU A 501 15.89 26.91 -6.89
N SER A 502 16.84 27.64 -6.30
CA SER A 502 16.76 29.10 -6.22
C SER A 502 16.89 29.75 -7.60
N TYR A 503 17.76 29.25 -8.48
CA TYR A 503 17.83 29.72 -9.86
C TYR A 503 16.56 29.40 -10.66
N GLN A 504 15.90 28.25 -10.42
CA GLN A 504 14.60 27.97 -11.02
C GLN A 504 13.53 29.01 -10.61
N GLN A 505 13.53 29.45 -9.34
CA GLN A 505 12.60 30.48 -8.86
C GLN A 505 12.96 31.89 -9.36
N LEU A 506 14.20 32.10 -9.80
CA LEU A 506 14.68 33.33 -10.44
C LEU A 506 14.56 33.27 -11.98
N ASP A 507 13.90 32.24 -12.53
CA ASP A 507 13.77 31.97 -13.97
C ASP A 507 15.10 31.82 -14.74
N ASP A 508 16.20 31.51 -14.04
CA ASP A 508 17.53 31.25 -14.62
C ASP A 508 17.73 29.75 -14.86
N THR A 509 17.11 29.26 -15.93
CA THR A 509 17.18 27.85 -16.31
C THR A 509 18.60 27.34 -16.60
N PRO A 510 19.48 28.07 -17.31
CA PRO A 510 20.85 27.62 -17.57
C PRO A 510 21.66 27.37 -16.28
N ASN A 511 21.61 28.28 -15.31
CA ASN A 511 22.31 28.07 -14.05
C ASN A 511 21.64 26.97 -13.22
N ALA A 512 20.31 26.87 -13.23
CA ALA A 512 19.62 25.77 -12.56
C ALA A 512 20.08 24.39 -13.08
N LEU A 513 20.12 24.17 -14.41
CA LEU A 513 20.61 22.93 -15.01
C LEU A 513 22.07 22.66 -14.63
N ARG A 514 22.92 23.68 -14.72
CA ARG A 514 24.35 23.57 -14.36
C ARG A 514 24.54 23.12 -12.91
N PHE A 515 23.80 23.69 -11.96
CA PHE A 515 23.95 23.34 -10.55
C PHE A 515 23.30 21.98 -10.22
N TRP A 516 22.26 21.55 -10.95
CA TRP A 516 21.76 20.18 -10.84
C TRP A 516 22.80 19.16 -11.28
N GLN A 517 23.46 19.39 -12.42
CA GLN A 517 24.57 18.53 -12.86
C GLN A 517 25.67 18.47 -11.80
N LYS A 518 26.08 19.62 -11.26
CA LYS A 518 27.08 19.68 -10.18
C LYS A 518 26.66 18.91 -8.93
N ALA A 519 25.38 18.94 -8.56
CA ALA A 519 24.86 18.16 -7.44
C ALA A 519 25.06 16.66 -7.70
N ILE A 520 24.73 16.19 -8.90
CA ILE A 520 24.88 14.78 -9.31
C ILE A 520 26.35 14.37 -9.38
N ASP A 521 27.22 15.24 -9.90
CA ASP A 521 28.66 15.01 -10.03
C ASP A 521 29.35 14.80 -8.67
N THR A 522 28.73 15.20 -7.55
CA THR A 522 29.23 14.86 -6.22
C THR A 522 29.17 13.36 -5.90
N GLY A 523 28.35 12.59 -6.64
CA GLY A 523 28.03 11.19 -6.35
C GLY A 523 27.20 11.00 -5.07
N GLN A 524 26.67 12.08 -4.49
CA GLN A 524 25.97 12.08 -3.19
C GLN A 524 24.65 12.88 -3.23
N ALA A 525 24.11 13.14 -4.42
CA ALA A 525 22.81 13.79 -4.59
C ALA A 525 21.66 12.90 -4.10
N PHE A 526 20.60 13.52 -3.58
CA PHE A 526 19.42 12.78 -3.12
C PHE A 526 18.51 12.36 -4.29
N ASP A 527 17.71 11.30 -4.11
CA ASP A 527 16.76 10.79 -5.12
C ASP A 527 15.89 11.90 -5.75
N TRP A 528 15.43 12.84 -4.93
CA TRP A 528 14.56 13.94 -5.38
C TRP A 528 15.29 14.92 -6.32
N ALA A 529 16.61 15.09 -6.16
CA ALA A 529 17.42 15.95 -7.03
C ALA A 529 17.45 15.40 -8.45
N PHE A 530 17.60 14.07 -8.61
CA PHE A 530 17.48 13.42 -9.92
C PHE A 530 16.11 13.67 -10.54
N PHE A 531 15.01 13.54 -9.77
CA PHE A 531 13.67 13.83 -10.29
C PHE A 531 13.51 15.28 -10.77
N GLN A 532 14.03 16.25 -10.01
CA GLN A 532 13.95 17.66 -10.42
C GLN A 532 14.83 17.96 -11.64
N TYR A 533 16.02 17.36 -11.72
CA TYR A 533 16.91 17.55 -12.84
C TYR A 533 16.33 16.98 -14.13
N LEU A 534 15.87 15.74 -14.10
CA LEU A 534 15.23 15.07 -15.24
C LEU A 534 13.99 15.86 -15.72
N LYS A 535 13.20 16.39 -14.78
CA LYS A 535 12.05 17.23 -15.09
C LYS A 535 12.45 18.55 -15.76
N LEU A 536 13.51 19.20 -15.29
CA LEU A 536 13.98 20.45 -15.89
C LEU A 536 14.57 20.21 -17.29
N LEU A 537 15.34 19.13 -17.48
CA LEU A 537 15.86 18.72 -18.79
C LEU A 537 14.72 18.43 -19.79
N ALA A 538 13.70 17.69 -19.37
CA ALA A 538 12.57 17.38 -20.25
C ALA A 538 11.77 18.64 -20.67
N LYS A 539 11.79 19.69 -19.83
CA LYS A 539 11.12 20.98 -20.09
C LYS A 539 11.93 21.95 -20.94
N SER A 540 13.25 21.79 -21.06
CA SER A 540 14.08 22.70 -21.86
C SER A 540 13.81 22.57 -23.37
N HIS A 541 13.22 21.45 -23.79
CA HIS A 541 12.77 21.17 -25.16
C HIS A 541 13.85 21.32 -26.26
N HIS A 542 15.14 21.31 -25.92
CA HIS A 542 16.22 21.30 -26.92
C HIS A 542 16.48 19.88 -27.45
N ASP A 543 17.03 19.77 -28.66
CA ASP A 543 17.15 18.52 -29.41
C ASP A 543 17.92 17.41 -28.65
N SER A 544 18.92 17.76 -27.83
CA SER A 544 19.73 16.80 -27.06
C SER A 544 19.14 16.39 -25.70
N CYS A 545 17.97 16.89 -25.30
CA CYS A 545 17.46 16.70 -23.93
C CYS A 545 17.28 15.21 -23.57
N TRP A 546 16.85 14.40 -24.53
CA TRP A 546 16.63 12.97 -24.29
C TRP A 546 17.94 12.19 -24.13
N ASP A 547 18.99 12.58 -24.87
CA ASP A 547 20.32 12.00 -24.72
C ASP A 547 20.93 12.35 -23.36
N GLU A 548 20.79 13.60 -22.92
CA GLU A 548 21.23 14.06 -21.59
C GLU A 548 20.49 13.32 -20.47
N ILE A 549 19.17 13.16 -20.60
CA ILE A 549 18.38 12.34 -19.66
C ILE A 549 18.91 10.90 -19.65
N MET A 550 19.22 10.30 -20.80
CA MET A 550 19.78 8.96 -20.85
C MET A 550 21.14 8.87 -20.15
N VAL A 551 22.00 9.87 -20.29
CA VAL A 551 23.28 9.94 -19.55
C VAL A 551 23.02 9.95 -18.04
N VAL A 552 22.08 10.77 -17.56
CA VAL A 552 21.72 10.82 -16.13
C VAL A 552 21.21 9.47 -15.64
N LEU A 553 20.34 8.80 -16.41
CA LEU A 553 19.81 7.49 -16.05
C LEU A 553 20.91 6.42 -15.99
N ARG A 554 21.92 6.48 -16.85
CA ARG A 554 23.11 5.63 -16.79
C ARG A 554 23.97 5.92 -15.57
N THR A 555 24.16 7.19 -15.22
CA THR A 555 24.83 7.57 -13.96
C THR A 555 24.11 6.97 -12.76
N MET A 556 22.77 7.05 -12.72
CA MET A 556 21.96 6.45 -11.65
C MET A 556 22.09 4.92 -11.58
N GLU A 557 22.33 4.24 -12.70
CA GLU A 557 22.55 2.79 -12.73
C GLU A 557 23.90 2.39 -12.11
N HIS A 558 24.90 3.26 -12.13
CA HIS A 558 26.24 3.00 -11.58
C HIS A 558 26.46 3.52 -10.16
N LEU A 559 25.54 4.33 -9.62
CA LEU A 559 25.60 4.80 -8.25
C LEU A 559 24.95 3.78 -7.31
N GLU A 560 25.77 2.95 -6.68
CA GLU A 560 25.34 1.93 -5.70
C GLU A 560 25.44 2.46 -4.27
N ASP A 561 24.49 2.05 -3.42
CA ASP A 561 24.61 2.21 -1.97
C ASP A 561 25.31 1.00 -1.32
N ASP A 562 25.51 1.06 0.00
CA ASP A 562 26.18 0.01 0.77
C ASP A 562 25.47 -1.36 0.71
N THR A 563 24.22 -1.40 0.23
CA THR A 563 23.47 -2.65 0.04
C THR A 563 23.62 -3.24 -1.37
N GLY A 564 24.37 -2.57 -2.24
CA GLY A 564 24.50 -2.91 -3.66
C GLY A 564 23.27 -2.48 -4.48
N GLN A 565 22.34 -1.73 -3.90
CA GLN A 565 21.17 -1.22 -4.62
C GLN A 565 21.55 0.06 -5.37
N THR A 566 21.28 0.08 -6.68
CA THR A 566 21.55 1.27 -7.51
C THR A 566 20.55 2.39 -7.24
N GLN A 567 20.98 3.63 -7.46
CA GLN A 567 20.17 4.84 -7.39
C GLN A 567 18.96 4.76 -8.33
N LEU A 568 19.13 4.15 -9.51
CA LEU A 568 18.03 3.91 -10.45
C LEU A 568 17.00 2.93 -9.87
N THR A 569 17.44 1.78 -9.37
CA THR A 569 16.56 0.78 -8.73
C THR A 569 15.78 1.38 -7.57
N ARG A 570 16.43 2.17 -6.72
CA ARG A 570 15.79 2.87 -5.60
C ARG A 570 14.73 3.87 -6.07
N CYS A 571 15.00 4.63 -7.12
CA CYS A 571 14.03 5.57 -7.70
C CYS A 571 12.82 4.85 -8.32
N LEU A 572 13.03 3.72 -9.01
CA LEU A 572 11.95 2.90 -9.57
C LEU A 572 11.06 2.31 -8.47
N LEU A 573 11.66 1.81 -7.38
CA LEU A 573 10.93 1.29 -6.21
C LEU A 573 10.11 2.35 -5.48
N LYS A 574 10.61 3.60 -5.40
CA LYS A 574 9.94 4.71 -4.73
C LYS A 574 8.86 5.38 -5.57
N SER A 575 8.90 5.21 -6.89
CA SER A 575 8.00 5.87 -7.84
C SER A 575 7.39 4.89 -8.85
N PRO A 576 6.71 3.83 -8.40
CA PRO A 576 6.03 2.94 -9.34
C PRO A 576 4.86 3.68 -9.99
N TYR A 577 4.55 3.39 -11.26
CA TYR A 577 3.37 3.94 -11.93
C TYR A 577 2.11 3.12 -11.55
N PRO A 578 0.94 3.74 -11.34
CA PRO A 578 0.60 5.17 -11.39
C PRO A 578 0.66 5.82 -10.00
N SER A 579 1.83 6.07 -9.43
CA SER A 579 1.93 6.81 -8.16
C SER A 579 1.55 8.29 -8.34
N TRP A 580 1.04 8.86 -7.24
CA TRP A 580 0.60 10.25 -7.15
C TRP A 580 1.75 11.27 -7.09
N PHE A 581 3.01 10.82 -7.08
CA PHE A 581 4.16 11.72 -6.96
C PHE A 581 5.51 11.06 -7.35
N PRO A 582 6.37 11.70 -8.17
CA PRO A 582 6.09 12.75 -9.15
C PRO A 582 5.59 12.12 -10.47
N HIS A 583 4.40 12.54 -10.91
CA HIS A 583 3.71 12.06 -12.13
C HIS A 583 4.55 12.10 -13.42
N ASP A 584 5.62 12.89 -13.46
CA ASP A 584 6.44 13.11 -14.65
C ASP A 584 7.58 12.07 -14.79
N PHE A 585 7.99 11.38 -13.73
CA PHE A 585 9.19 10.51 -13.80
C PHE A 585 9.04 9.39 -14.82
N PHE A 586 7.98 8.59 -14.71
CA PHE A 586 7.71 7.50 -15.65
C PHE A 586 7.59 7.99 -17.11
N PRO A 587 6.76 9.01 -17.43
CA PRO A 587 6.69 9.56 -18.78
C PRO A 587 8.03 10.04 -19.34
N ILE A 588 8.85 10.71 -18.51
CA ILE A 588 10.15 11.26 -18.93
C ILE A 588 11.11 10.12 -19.31
N ILE A 589 11.32 9.15 -18.41
CA ILE A 589 12.29 8.07 -18.67
C ILE A 589 11.80 7.13 -19.80
N ALA A 590 10.49 6.93 -19.92
CA ALA A 590 9.91 6.16 -21.00
C ALA A 590 10.11 6.84 -22.36
N ARG A 591 9.96 8.18 -22.42
CA ARG A 591 10.22 8.96 -23.62
C ARG A 591 11.70 8.95 -23.97
N ALA A 592 12.59 9.21 -23.01
CA ALA A 592 14.03 9.18 -23.21
C ALA A 592 14.52 7.82 -23.74
N ALA A 593 14.07 6.72 -23.12
CA ALA A 593 14.44 5.38 -23.56
C ALA A 593 13.88 5.02 -24.94
N LYS A 594 12.73 5.61 -25.33
CA LYS A 594 12.17 5.46 -26.69
C LYS A 594 13.01 6.19 -27.72
N GLU A 595 13.30 7.46 -27.51
CA GLU A 595 14.11 8.27 -28.44
C GLU A 595 15.54 7.73 -28.55
N GLY A 596 16.13 7.28 -27.44
CA GLY A 596 17.46 6.68 -27.41
C GLY A 596 17.53 5.20 -27.82
N GLY A 597 16.42 4.55 -28.19
CA GLY A 597 16.42 3.14 -28.61
C GLY A 597 16.82 2.14 -27.51
N THR A 598 16.62 2.46 -26.23
CA THR A 598 17.09 1.67 -25.06
C THR A 598 15.95 1.06 -24.24
N ILE A 599 14.76 0.88 -24.81
CA ILE A 599 13.60 0.28 -24.14
C ILE A 599 13.91 -1.10 -23.50
N PRO A 600 14.59 -2.05 -24.16
CA PRO A 600 14.91 -3.34 -23.53
C PRO A 600 15.79 -3.20 -22.28
N TRP A 601 16.65 -2.18 -22.24
CA TRP A 601 17.43 -1.88 -21.05
C TRP A 601 16.54 -1.39 -19.92
N LEU A 602 15.64 -0.44 -20.18
CA LEU A 602 14.75 0.09 -19.16
C LEU A 602 13.83 -1.00 -18.59
N ILE A 603 13.34 -1.92 -19.42
CA ILE A 603 12.56 -3.08 -18.96
C ILE A 603 13.37 -3.94 -17.97
N ARG A 604 14.64 -4.24 -18.29
CA ARG A 604 15.52 -4.97 -17.36
C ARG A 604 15.72 -4.21 -16.05
N SER A 605 15.84 -2.88 -16.08
CA SER A 605 15.93 -2.09 -14.85
C SER A 605 14.67 -2.20 -13.98
N TYR A 606 13.48 -2.27 -14.59
CA TYR A 606 12.24 -2.55 -13.85
C TYR A 606 12.22 -3.98 -13.29
N GLU A 607 12.70 -4.97 -14.03
CA GLU A 607 12.80 -6.37 -13.56
C GLU A 607 13.76 -6.50 -12.38
N THR A 608 14.93 -5.88 -12.43
CA THR A 608 15.88 -5.80 -11.29
C THR A 608 15.24 -5.11 -10.08
N ALA A 609 14.44 -4.06 -10.30
CA ALA A 609 13.69 -3.42 -9.23
C ALA A 609 12.63 -4.35 -8.63
N MET A 610 11.94 -5.16 -9.44
CA MET A 610 10.98 -6.16 -8.95
C MET A 610 11.65 -7.23 -8.10
N GLU A 611 12.84 -7.71 -8.48
CA GLU A 611 13.62 -8.69 -7.71
C GLU A 611 14.06 -8.14 -6.34
N SER A 612 14.30 -6.83 -6.27
CA SER A 612 14.71 -6.12 -5.04
C SER A 612 13.51 -5.63 -4.19
N ALA A 613 12.28 -5.78 -4.69
CA ALA A 613 11.10 -5.21 -4.06
C ALA A 613 10.74 -5.93 -2.76
N LYS A 614 10.46 -5.14 -1.71
CA LYS A 614 10.01 -5.63 -0.40
C LYS A 614 8.50 -5.50 -0.20
N SER A 615 7.73 -5.50 -1.28
CA SER A 615 6.27 -5.41 -1.26
C SER A 615 5.68 -6.02 -2.53
N ASN A 616 4.62 -6.82 -2.38
CA ASN A 616 3.92 -7.40 -3.52
C ASN A 616 3.09 -6.37 -4.28
N VAL A 617 2.56 -5.37 -3.56
CA VAL A 617 1.90 -4.22 -4.19
C VAL A 617 2.88 -3.49 -5.10
N VAL A 618 4.11 -3.24 -4.62
CA VAL A 618 5.16 -2.62 -5.45
C VAL A 618 5.47 -3.48 -6.67
N ILE A 619 5.64 -4.80 -6.53
CA ILE A 619 5.87 -5.71 -7.66
C ILE A 619 4.76 -5.59 -8.71
N LEU A 620 3.48 -5.59 -8.29
CA LEU A 620 2.34 -5.47 -9.21
C LEU A 620 2.32 -4.10 -9.91
N THR A 621 2.64 -3.02 -9.21
CA THR A 621 2.71 -1.68 -9.82
C THR A 621 3.90 -1.52 -10.79
N LEU A 622 5.04 -2.18 -10.53
CA LEU A 622 6.16 -2.24 -11.48
C LEU A 622 5.80 -3.07 -12.73
N LYS A 623 5.09 -4.20 -12.58
CA LYS A 623 4.53 -4.95 -13.71
C LYS A 623 3.63 -4.07 -14.57
N LEU A 624 2.75 -3.26 -13.95
CA LEU A 624 1.93 -2.30 -14.67
C LEU A 624 2.78 -1.24 -15.40
N SER A 625 3.84 -0.75 -14.76
CA SER A 625 4.77 0.21 -15.37
C SER A 625 5.40 -0.38 -16.65
N ILE A 626 5.83 -1.64 -16.62
CA ILE A 626 6.34 -2.36 -17.80
C ILE A 626 5.25 -2.48 -18.88
N ILE A 627 4.02 -2.88 -18.53
CA ILE A 627 2.90 -2.97 -19.49
C ILE A 627 2.66 -1.62 -20.18
N GLN A 628 2.61 -0.52 -19.42
CA GLN A 628 2.40 0.81 -19.99
C GLN A 628 3.58 1.30 -20.83
N LEU A 629 4.82 0.93 -20.46
CA LEU A 629 6.01 1.22 -21.25
C LEU A 629 5.93 0.50 -22.60
N GLN A 630 5.69 -0.81 -22.57
CA GLN A 630 5.60 -1.65 -23.77
C GLN A 630 4.45 -1.21 -24.68
N LYS A 631 3.29 -0.80 -24.15
CA LYS A 631 2.18 -0.24 -24.94
C LYS A 631 2.55 1.05 -25.69
N ARG A 632 3.52 1.84 -25.20
CA ARG A 632 3.94 3.10 -25.84
C ARG A 632 5.02 2.90 -26.91
N THR A 633 5.65 1.73 -26.92
CA THR A 633 6.89 1.49 -27.68
C THR A 633 6.81 0.28 -28.61
N SER A 634 6.02 -0.75 -28.26
CA SER A 634 5.84 -1.98 -29.02
C SER A 634 4.54 -1.95 -29.81
N TRP A 635 4.59 -2.57 -30.98
CA TRP A 635 3.44 -2.85 -31.82
C TRP A 635 2.92 -4.28 -31.66
N ASP A 636 3.40 -5.07 -30.69
CA ASP A 636 2.86 -6.41 -30.42
C ASP A 636 2.06 -6.41 -29.11
N LEU A 637 0.77 -6.05 -29.21
CA LEU A 637 -0.13 -6.05 -28.07
C LEU A 637 -0.48 -7.47 -27.58
N GLY A 638 -0.36 -8.48 -28.45
CA GLY A 638 -0.66 -9.88 -28.12
C GLY A 638 0.23 -10.40 -26.99
N SER A 639 1.53 -10.07 -27.04
CA SER A 639 2.49 -10.43 -25.98
C SER A 639 2.19 -9.86 -24.58
N LEU A 640 1.30 -8.86 -24.49
CA LEU A 640 0.94 -8.21 -23.22
C LEU A 640 -0.34 -8.78 -22.60
N GLU A 641 -1.12 -9.56 -23.35
CA GLU A 641 -2.45 -9.99 -22.93
C GLU A 641 -2.40 -10.83 -21.66
N ASP A 642 -1.54 -11.84 -21.61
CA ASP A 642 -1.41 -12.71 -20.45
C ASP A 642 -0.99 -11.92 -19.20
N LYS A 643 -0.14 -10.91 -19.36
CA LYS A 643 0.29 -10.02 -18.26
C LYS A 643 -0.86 -9.13 -17.77
N ILE A 644 -1.69 -8.62 -18.68
CA ILE A 644 -2.87 -7.80 -18.34
C ILE A 644 -3.91 -8.66 -17.62
N GLU A 645 -4.17 -9.87 -18.12
CA GLU A 645 -5.11 -10.81 -17.52
C GLU A 645 -4.66 -11.26 -16.13
N GLU A 646 -3.38 -11.62 -15.97
CA GLU A 646 -2.80 -11.98 -14.66
C GLU A 646 -3.03 -10.86 -13.64
N LEU A 647 -2.70 -9.62 -14.01
CA LEU A 647 -2.78 -8.48 -13.10
C LEU A 647 -4.24 -8.16 -12.73
N ILE A 648 -5.14 -8.12 -13.71
CA ILE A 648 -6.57 -7.85 -13.46
C ILE A 648 -7.23 -8.95 -12.64
N ASP A 649 -6.87 -10.21 -12.87
CA ASP A 649 -7.39 -11.33 -12.07
C ASP A 649 -6.94 -11.21 -10.61
N ILE A 650 -5.82 -10.54 -10.29
CA ILE A 650 -5.42 -10.19 -8.91
C ILE A 650 -6.22 -8.99 -8.39
N VAL A 651 -6.15 -7.85 -9.07
CA VAL A 651 -6.70 -6.59 -8.53
C VAL A 651 -8.23 -6.58 -8.46
N SER A 652 -8.89 -7.44 -9.24
CA SER A 652 -10.36 -7.59 -9.20
C SER A 652 -10.88 -8.45 -8.06
N LEU A 653 -10.00 -9.04 -7.23
CA LEU A 653 -10.41 -9.77 -6.03
C LEU A 653 -10.83 -8.84 -4.89
N PHE A 654 -10.49 -7.54 -4.99
CA PHE A 654 -10.67 -6.59 -3.91
C PHE A 654 -11.76 -5.56 -4.24
N ASP A 655 -12.54 -5.23 -3.22
CA ASP A 655 -13.50 -4.14 -3.28
C ASP A 655 -12.80 -2.77 -3.26
N LYS A 656 -13.48 -1.77 -3.82
CA LYS A 656 -13.01 -0.39 -3.90
C LYS A 656 -12.49 0.12 -2.56
N GLY A 657 -11.25 0.62 -2.56
CA GLY A 657 -10.63 1.30 -1.42
C GLY A 657 -9.90 0.37 -0.45
N THR A 658 -9.86 -0.94 -0.74
CA THR A 658 -9.10 -1.90 0.08
C THR A 658 -7.60 -1.61 0.03
N ILE A 659 -7.05 -1.39 -1.19
CA ILE A 659 -5.64 -1.05 -1.42
C ILE A 659 -5.57 -0.01 -2.55
N GLN A 660 -5.23 1.24 -2.22
CA GLN A 660 -5.34 2.38 -3.13
C GLN A 660 -4.46 2.25 -4.39
N GLU A 661 -3.27 1.68 -4.24
CA GLU A 661 -2.33 1.43 -5.33
C GLU A 661 -2.91 0.44 -6.34
N LEU A 662 -3.58 -0.62 -5.87
CA LEU A 662 -4.21 -1.63 -6.74
C LEU A 662 -5.51 -1.13 -7.39
N GLU A 663 -6.24 -0.21 -6.75
CA GLU A 663 -7.36 0.50 -7.40
C GLU A 663 -6.88 1.22 -8.65
N SER A 664 -5.78 1.97 -8.50
CA SER A 664 -5.23 2.73 -9.61
C SER A 664 -4.83 1.81 -10.77
N CYS A 665 -4.31 0.60 -10.48
CA CYS A 665 -4.03 -0.40 -11.52
C CYS A 665 -5.25 -0.81 -12.35
N LYS A 666 -6.44 -0.93 -11.72
CA LYS A 666 -7.69 -1.27 -12.42
C LYS A 666 -8.03 -0.21 -13.47
N ASP A 667 -7.95 1.06 -13.10
CA ASP A 667 -8.28 2.19 -13.98
C ASP A 667 -7.45 2.18 -15.28
N TRP A 668 -6.17 1.80 -15.19
CA TRP A 668 -5.26 1.80 -16.35
C TRP A 668 -5.38 0.58 -17.26
N LEU A 669 -5.95 -0.52 -16.77
CA LEU A 669 -6.01 -1.79 -17.51
C LEU A 669 -7.43 -2.18 -17.95
N ALA A 670 -8.47 -1.64 -17.31
CA ALA A 670 -9.84 -2.07 -17.54
C ALA A 670 -10.29 -1.93 -19.00
N GLU A 671 -9.99 -0.80 -19.65
CA GLU A 671 -10.37 -0.57 -21.06
C GLU A 671 -9.78 -1.64 -21.99
N ASP A 672 -8.55 -2.07 -21.73
CA ASP A 672 -7.86 -3.06 -22.55
C ASP A 672 -8.35 -4.47 -22.26
N TYR A 673 -8.42 -4.84 -20.99
CA TYR A 673 -8.93 -6.15 -20.58
C TYR A 673 -10.36 -6.39 -21.00
N CYS A 674 -11.21 -5.36 -20.97
CA CYS A 674 -12.58 -5.49 -21.45
C CYS A 674 -12.63 -5.89 -22.92
N LYS A 675 -11.78 -5.28 -23.76
CA LYS A 675 -11.69 -5.62 -25.18
C LYS A 675 -11.11 -7.01 -25.40
N ILE A 676 -10.09 -7.41 -24.62
CA ILE A 676 -9.53 -8.77 -24.66
C ILE A 676 -10.64 -9.78 -24.36
N CYS A 677 -11.41 -9.57 -23.29
CA CYS A 677 -12.52 -10.45 -22.90
C CYS A 677 -13.61 -10.52 -23.99
N VAL A 678 -14.03 -9.38 -24.54
CA VAL A 678 -15.02 -9.33 -25.63
C VAL A 678 -14.51 -10.08 -26.85
N ARG A 679 -13.25 -9.84 -27.27
CA ARG A 679 -12.65 -10.52 -28.41
C ARG A 679 -12.64 -12.02 -28.19
N LYS A 680 -12.13 -12.49 -27.04
CA LYS A 680 -12.07 -13.91 -26.69
C LYS A 680 -13.46 -14.54 -26.57
N ALA A 681 -14.47 -13.83 -26.09
CA ALA A 681 -15.85 -14.29 -26.07
C ALA A 681 -16.48 -14.39 -27.47
N VAL A 682 -16.26 -13.40 -28.34
CA VAL A 682 -16.75 -13.40 -29.73
C VAL A 682 -16.12 -14.54 -30.54
N THR A 683 -14.83 -14.79 -30.36
CA THR A 683 -14.10 -15.84 -31.10
C THR A 683 -14.21 -17.22 -30.46
N ALA A 684 -14.86 -17.35 -29.30
CA ALA A 684 -14.98 -18.63 -28.61
C ALA A 684 -15.92 -19.60 -29.35
N SER A 685 -15.46 -20.84 -29.54
CA SER A 685 -16.28 -21.92 -30.09
C SER A 685 -17.23 -22.56 -29.07
N SER A 686 -17.05 -22.30 -27.77
CA SER A 686 -17.84 -22.91 -26.69
C SER A 686 -18.53 -21.86 -25.81
N ARG A 687 -19.77 -22.18 -25.41
CA ARG A 687 -20.57 -21.36 -24.50
C ARG A 687 -19.93 -21.21 -23.12
N GLN A 688 -19.23 -22.25 -22.65
CA GLN A 688 -18.51 -22.22 -21.38
C GLN A 688 -17.41 -21.15 -21.36
N THR A 689 -16.68 -20.98 -22.46
CA THR A 689 -15.66 -19.93 -22.57
C THR A 689 -16.29 -18.54 -22.61
N GLN A 690 -17.43 -18.37 -23.28
CA GLN A 690 -18.20 -17.12 -23.26
C GLN A 690 -18.68 -16.77 -21.84
N GLU A 691 -19.20 -17.76 -21.10
CA GLU A 691 -19.62 -17.62 -19.71
C GLU A 691 -18.43 -17.23 -18.80
N LEU A 692 -17.26 -17.84 -19.01
CA LEU A 692 -16.04 -17.51 -18.28
C LEU A 692 -15.66 -16.02 -18.45
N TYR A 693 -15.58 -15.52 -19.69
CA TYR A 693 -15.22 -14.12 -19.93
C TYR A 693 -16.31 -13.14 -19.50
N CYS A 694 -17.59 -13.52 -19.58
CA CYS A 694 -18.68 -12.73 -18.99
C CYS A 694 -18.52 -12.61 -17.47
N SER A 695 -18.24 -13.73 -16.79
CA SER A 695 -18.01 -13.75 -15.34
C SER A 695 -16.80 -12.92 -14.92
N LYS A 696 -15.71 -12.96 -15.70
CA LYS A 696 -14.52 -12.12 -15.50
C LYS A 696 -14.86 -10.62 -15.58
N LEU A 697 -15.62 -10.20 -16.60
CA LEU A 697 -16.05 -8.80 -16.74
C LEU A 697 -16.99 -8.36 -15.62
N GLU A 698 -17.94 -9.20 -15.22
CA GLU A 698 -18.84 -8.92 -14.10
C GLU A 698 -18.06 -8.76 -12.79
N ARG A 699 -17.05 -9.61 -12.57
CA ARG A 699 -16.14 -9.51 -11.40
C ARG A 699 -15.38 -8.20 -11.41
N LEU A 700 -14.80 -7.82 -12.55
CA LEU A 700 -14.11 -6.55 -12.72
C LEU A 700 -15.05 -5.36 -12.42
N CYS A 701 -16.28 -5.35 -12.94
CA CYS A 701 -17.24 -4.29 -12.66
C CYS A 701 -17.62 -4.22 -11.16
N LYS A 702 -17.81 -5.37 -10.52
CA LYS A 702 -18.12 -5.47 -9.09
C LYS A 702 -16.95 -5.00 -8.21
N SER A 703 -15.70 -5.24 -8.62
CA SER A 703 -14.50 -4.84 -7.87
C SER A 703 -14.28 -3.32 -7.81
N GLY A 704 -14.91 -2.54 -8.69
CA GLY A 704 -14.98 -1.08 -8.56
C GLY A 704 -13.95 -0.27 -9.36
N VAL A 705 -13.73 -0.61 -10.64
CA VAL A 705 -12.88 0.07 -11.66
C VAL A 705 -13.02 1.60 -11.77
N TRP A 706 -14.05 2.22 -11.20
CA TRP A 706 -14.18 3.68 -11.08
C TRP A 706 -15.25 4.00 -10.04
N ASP A 707 -15.48 5.29 -9.74
CA ASP A 707 -16.55 5.67 -8.82
C ASP A 707 -17.89 4.99 -9.17
N ARG A 708 -18.49 4.31 -8.19
CA ARG A 708 -19.66 3.45 -8.40
C ARG A 708 -20.91 4.25 -8.81
N ASN A 709 -20.87 5.57 -8.69
CA ASN A 709 -21.94 6.44 -9.17
C ASN A 709 -21.98 6.46 -10.70
N VAL A 710 -23.11 6.03 -11.26
CA VAL A 710 -23.40 5.92 -12.70
C VAL A 710 -23.07 7.23 -13.43
N ARG A 711 -23.51 8.37 -12.90
CA ARG A 711 -23.28 9.69 -13.50
C ARG A 711 -21.80 9.98 -13.73
N LYS A 712 -20.93 9.66 -12.77
CA LYS A 712 -19.49 9.86 -12.95
C LYS A 712 -18.93 8.91 -14.01
N LYS A 713 -19.35 7.65 -14.04
CA LYS A 713 -18.93 6.71 -15.09
C LYS A 713 -19.25 7.23 -16.49
N ILE A 714 -20.44 7.79 -16.66
CA ILE A 714 -20.86 8.44 -17.91
C ILE A 714 -19.94 9.65 -18.22
N MET A 715 -19.75 10.56 -17.25
CA MET A 715 -18.93 11.76 -17.44
C MET A 715 -17.45 11.46 -17.77
N TYR A 716 -16.93 10.33 -17.29
CA TYR A 716 -15.55 9.88 -17.55
C TYR A 716 -15.45 8.83 -18.68
N SER A 717 -16.55 8.49 -19.35
CA SER A 717 -16.58 7.51 -20.45
C SER A 717 -16.02 6.12 -20.06
N GLU A 718 -16.30 5.66 -18.84
CA GLU A 718 -15.86 4.37 -18.31
C GLU A 718 -16.78 3.25 -18.81
N GLN A 719 -16.34 2.42 -19.77
CA GLN A 719 -17.21 1.53 -20.56
C GLN A 719 -17.37 0.07 -20.04
N SER A 720 -16.87 -0.31 -18.86
CA SER A 720 -16.80 -1.71 -18.43
C SER A 720 -18.16 -2.42 -18.43
N ASN A 721 -19.25 -1.73 -18.05
CA ASN A 721 -20.60 -2.30 -18.02
C ASN A 721 -21.19 -2.53 -19.42
N TRP A 722 -20.76 -1.76 -20.43
CA TRP A 722 -21.15 -1.95 -21.82
C TRP A 722 -20.57 -3.25 -22.35
N TYR A 723 -19.32 -3.55 -21.98
CA TYR A 723 -18.68 -4.79 -22.38
C TYR A 723 -19.29 -6.02 -21.70
N VAL A 724 -19.74 -5.92 -20.44
CA VAL A 724 -20.56 -6.97 -19.80
C VAL A 724 -21.83 -7.24 -20.60
N ALA A 725 -22.61 -6.17 -20.86
CA ALA A 725 -23.86 -6.26 -21.61
C ALA A 725 -23.65 -6.77 -23.04
N LEU A 726 -22.53 -6.42 -23.68
CA LEU A 726 -22.18 -6.90 -25.01
C LEU A 726 -21.94 -8.41 -25.03
N VAL A 727 -21.21 -8.95 -24.06
CA VAL A 727 -20.99 -10.40 -23.96
C VAL A 727 -22.29 -11.13 -23.62
N GLN A 728 -23.13 -10.57 -22.74
CA GLN A 728 -24.48 -11.10 -22.47
C GLN A 728 -25.31 -11.16 -23.76
N GLN A 729 -25.28 -10.11 -24.59
CA GLN A 729 -25.96 -10.06 -25.89
C GLN A 729 -25.43 -11.12 -26.87
N ILE A 730 -24.11 -11.31 -26.96
CA ILE A 730 -23.48 -12.35 -27.79
C ILE A 730 -23.95 -13.75 -27.38
N MET A 731 -24.16 -13.97 -26.09
CA MET A 731 -24.68 -15.22 -25.53
C MET A 731 -26.21 -15.38 -25.69
N GLY A 732 -26.91 -14.41 -26.27
CA GLY A 732 -28.37 -14.39 -26.44
C GLY A 732 -29.15 -13.96 -25.19
N ARG A 733 -28.49 -13.45 -24.15
CA ARG A 733 -29.11 -13.00 -22.89
C ARG A 733 -29.51 -11.52 -22.95
N LYS A 734 -30.47 -11.20 -23.82
CA LYS A 734 -30.88 -9.82 -24.08
C LYS A 734 -31.43 -9.09 -22.85
N SER A 735 -32.22 -9.77 -22.04
CA SER A 735 -32.77 -9.24 -20.78
C SER A 735 -31.68 -8.82 -19.81
N ASP A 736 -30.62 -9.62 -19.68
CA ASP A 736 -29.51 -9.34 -18.76
C ASP A 736 -28.74 -8.10 -19.21
N ALA A 737 -28.56 -7.95 -20.53
CA ALA A 737 -27.91 -6.78 -21.13
C ALA A 737 -28.71 -5.49 -20.89
N GLU A 738 -30.04 -5.55 -21.05
CA GLU A 738 -30.93 -4.43 -20.74
C GLU A 738 -30.89 -4.03 -19.26
N VAL A 739 -30.92 -5.01 -18.34
CA VAL A 739 -30.81 -4.77 -16.90
C VAL A 739 -29.47 -4.11 -16.55
N THR A 740 -28.38 -4.57 -17.18
CA THR A 740 -27.04 -4.02 -16.95
C THR A 740 -26.93 -2.56 -17.40
N LEU A 741 -27.57 -2.19 -18.53
CA LEU A 741 -27.47 -0.84 -19.11
C LEU A 741 -28.56 0.13 -18.65
N ARG A 742 -29.67 -0.34 -18.10
CA ARG A 742 -30.81 0.50 -17.66
C ARG A 742 -30.40 1.70 -16.80
N PRO A 743 -29.56 1.56 -15.75
CA PRO A 743 -29.18 2.71 -14.93
C PRO A 743 -28.44 3.80 -15.73
N PHE A 744 -27.65 3.40 -16.72
CA PHE A 744 -26.89 4.33 -17.57
C PHE A 744 -27.81 5.06 -18.56
N ILE A 745 -28.80 4.36 -19.10
CA ILE A 745 -29.83 4.94 -19.96
C ILE A 745 -30.65 5.96 -19.16
N GLU A 746 -31.09 5.62 -17.95
CA GLU A 746 -31.79 6.53 -17.01
C GLU A 746 -31.00 7.81 -16.76
N ASP A 747 -29.72 7.69 -16.37
CA ASP A 747 -28.87 8.85 -16.09
C ASP A 747 -28.60 9.72 -17.34
N CYS A 748 -28.66 9.18 -18.57
CA CYS A 748 -28.58 9.98 -19.79
C CYS A 748 -29.75 10.96 -19.92
N TYR A 749 -30.96 10.57 -19.53
CA TYR A 749 -32.12 11.47 -19.52
C TYR A 749 -32.01 12.53 -18.42
N ILE A 750 -31.51 12.16 -17.24
CA ILE A 750 -31.25 13.12 -16.15
C ILE A 750 -30.17 14.14 -16.57
N LEU A 751 -29.11 13.70 -17.26
CA LEU A 751 -28.07 14.58 -17.80
C LEU A 751 -28.59 15.52 -18.89
N LYS A 752 -29.56 15.07 -19.70
CA LYS A 752 -30.25 15.90 -20.68
C LYS A 752 -31.07 17.02 -20.01
N GLU A 753 -31.84 16.70 -18.97
CA GLU A 753 -32.75 17.65 -18.32
C GLU A 753 -32.04 18.73 -17.49
N HIS A 754 -30.87 18.43 -16.94
CA HIS A 754 -30.12 19.31 -16.03
C HIS A 754 -28.80 19.86 -16.61
N GLY A 755 -28.54 19.68 -17.90
CA GLY A 755 -27.22 19.86 -18.51
C GLY A 755 -27.03 21.13 -19.35
N ASN A 756 -25.79 21.59 -19.43
CA ASN A 756 -25.34 22.45 -20.54
C ASN A 756 -25.15 21.62 -21.82
N GLY A 757 -24.89 22.25 -22.98
CA GLY A 757 -24.75 21.54 -24.27
C GLY A 757 -23.74 20.37 -24.27
N ARG A 758 -22.71 20.41 -23.41
CA ARG A 758 -21.71 19.34 -23.27
C ARG A 758 -22.24 18.10 -22.54
N ASN A 759 -23.08 18.29 -21.52
CA ASN A 759 -23.72 17.16 -20.84
C ASN A 759 -24.70 16.45 -21.78
N TRP A 760 -25.35 17.21 -22.66
CA TRP A 760 -26.20 16.67 -23.70
C TRP A 760 -25.40 15.79 -24.69
N GLU A 761 -24.28 16.30 -25.22
CA GLU A 761 -23.40 15.52 -26.09
C GLU A 761 -22.96 14.19 -25.45
N ILE A 762 -22.51 14.23 -24.18
CA ILE A 762 -22.10 13.04 -23.43
C ILE A 762 -23.25 12.03 -23.30
N ALA A 763 -24.46 12.50 -22.96
CA ALA A 763 -25.63 11.65 -22.82
C ALA A 763 -26.00 10.95 -24.14
N VAL A 764 -25.96 11.67 -25.27
CA VAL A 764 -26.26 11.07 -26.59
C VAL A 764 -25.18 10.09 -27.03
N ILE A 765 -23.90 10.39 -26.77
CA ILE A 765 -22.78 9.46 -27.04
C ILE A 765 -23.01 8.16 -26.26
N THR A 766 -23.21 8.26 -24.94
CA THR A 766 -23.46 7.10 -24.09
C THR A 766 -24.70 6.32 -24.52
N LEU A 767 -25.80 7.01 -24.85
CA LEU A 767 -27.00 6.33 -25.34
C LEU A 767 -26.76 5.58 -26.64
N SER A 768 -26.03 6.18 -27.59
CA SER A 768 -25.68 5.52 -28.86
C SER A 768 -24.85 4.25 -28.64
N GLU A 769 -23.93 4.27 -27.68
CA GLU A 769 -23.14 3.10 -27.27
C GLU A 769 -24.03 2.01 -26.66
N CYS A 770 -24.96 2.37 -25.77
CA CYS A 770 -25.92 1.43 -25.20
C CYS A 770 -26.80 0.78 -26.28
N LEU A 771 -27.30 1.56 -27.25
CA LEU A 771 -28.11 1.05 -28.36
C LEU A 771 -27.32 0.10 -29.27
N ILE A 772 -26.05 0.40 -29.55
CA ILE A 772 -25.15 -0.53 -30.26
C ILE A 772 -25.07 -1.87 -29.53
N VAL A 773 -24.84 -1.84 -28.22
CA VAL A 773 -24.71 -3.04 -27.39
C VAL A 773 -26.00 -3.86 -27.36
N LEU A 774 -27.16 -3.19 -27.32
CA LEU A 774 -28.48 -3.84 -27.39
C LEU A 774 -28.84 -4.34 -28.80
N GLY A 775 -28.02 -4.05 -29.82
CA GLY A 775 -28.23 -4.47 -31.20
C GLY A 775 -29.11 -3.53 -32.04
N ARG A 776 -29.48 -2.37 -31.51
CA ARG A 776 -30.32 -1.34 -32.17
C ARG A 776 -29.47 -0.41 -33.03
N LYS A 777 -28.82 -1.00 -34.04
CA LYS A 777 -27.77 -0.34 -34.83
C LYS A 777 -28.27 0.84 -35.66
N GLU A 778 -29.49 0.77 -36.18
CA GLU A 778 -30.06 1.83 -37.02
C GLU A 778 -30.26 3.12 -36.21
N GLU A 779 -30.89 3.02 -35.05
CA GLU A 779 -31.09 4.16 -34.14
C GLU A 779 -29.77 4.72 -33.63
N ALA A 780 -28.83 3.84 -33.27
CA ALA A 780 -27.49 4.27 -32.87
C ALA A 780 -26.77 5.01 -34.01
N ALA A 781 -26.88 4.51 -35.25
CA ALA A 781 -26.30 5.18 -36.42
C ALA A 781 -26.89 6.58 -36.61
N THR A 782 -28.21 6.75 -36.47
CA THR A 782 -28.85 8.08 -36.54
C THR A 782 -28.32 9.03 -35.48
N LEU A 783 -28.20 8.60 -34.21
CA LEU A 783 -27.65 9.42 -33.13
C LEU A 783 -26.17 9.78 -33.39
N LEU A 784 -25.38 8.82 -33.88
CA LEU A 784 -23.97 9.03 -34.20
C LEU A 784 -23.78 9.97 -35.41
N THR A 785 -24.62 9.87 -36.44
CA THR A 785 -24.61 10.80 -37.59
C THR A 785 -24.89 12.23 -37.12
N TYR A 786 -25.87 12.40 -36.24
CA TYR A 786 -26.15 13.70 -35.63
C TYR A 786 -24.93 14.23 -34.85
N LEU A 787 -24.33 13.43 -33.97
CA LEU A 787 -23.12 13.81 -33.21
C LEU A 787 -21.91 14.12 -34.10
N HIS A 788 -21.75 13.39 -35.20
CA HIS A 788 -20.70 13.64 -36.20
C HIS A 788 -20.91 14.97 -36.92
N SER A 789 -22.16 15.32 -37.26
CA SER A 789 -22.50 16.62 -37.89
C SER A 789 -22.17 17.83 -37.00
N LEU A 790 -22.11 17.62 -35.67
CA LEU A 790 -21.72 18.60 -34.66
C LEU A 790 -20.22 18.58 -34.36
N SER A 791 -19.43 17.70 -34.98
CA SER A 791 -18.02 17.46 -34.65
C SER A 791 -17.79 17.14 -33.16
N ALA A 792 -18.78 16.50 -32.51
CA ALA A 792 -18.72 16.14 -31.09
C ALA A 792 -17.84 14.90 -30.84
N LEU A 793 -17.66 14.05 -31.85
CA LEU A 793 -16.94 12.78 -31.75
C LEU A 793 -15.42 12.94 -31.96
N ARG A 794 -14.64 12.23 -31.14
CA ARG A 794 -13.17 12.19 -31.25
C ARG A 794 -12.71 10.84 -31.74
N CYS A 795 -11.84 10.84 -32.75
CA CYS A 795 -11.22 9.63 -33.26
C CYS A 795 -10.28 9.03 -32.20
N LYS A 796 -10.39 7.71 -31.94
CA LYS A 796 -9.51 7.02 -30.99
C LYS A 796 -8.05 7.06 -31.44
N ALA A 797 -7.80 6.96 -32.75
CA ALA A 797 -6.46 6.85 -33.30
C ALA A 797 -5.72 8.18 -33.31
N CYS A 798 -6.22 9.18 -34.05
CA CYS A 798 -5.54 10.47 -34.17
C CYS A 798 -5.85 11.47 -33.05
N ARG A 799 -6.81 11.16 -32.15
CA ARG A 799 -7.28 12.01 -31.04
C ARG A 799 -7.88 13.36 -31.45
N LYS A 800 -8.00 13.63 -32.75
CA LYS A 800 -8.65 14.84 -33.30
C LYS A 800 -10.18 14.68 -33.28
N ARG A 801 -10.87 15.82 -33.19
CA ARG A 801 -12.31 15.88 -33.50
C ARG A 801 -12.50 15.56 -34.98
N CYS A 802 -13.54 14.81 -35.28
CA CYS A 802 -13.77 14.34 -36.63
C CYS A 802 -14.41 15.44 -37.46
N ASP A 803 -13.89 15.63 -38.66
CA ASP A 803 -14.48 16.54 -39.63
C ASP A 803 -15.83 15.99 -40.07
N ARG A 804 -16.87 16.82 -39.99
CA ARG A 804 -18.24 16.49 -40.42
C ARG A 804 -18.31 16.08 -41.89
N ASN A 805 -17.33 16.48 -42.71
CA ASN A 805 -17.26 16.19 -44.14
C ASN A 805 -16.57 14.86 -44.46
N MET A 806 -15.95 14.20 -43.48
CA MET A 806 -15.25 12.93 -43.68
C MET A 806 -16.15 11.75 -43.31
N GLU A 807 -15.99 10.63 -44.02
CA GLU A 807 -16.55 9.36 -43.58
C GLU A 807 -16.04 9.00 -42.19
N ALA A 808 -16.83 8.26 -41.43
CA ALA A 808 -16.44 7.76 -40.13
C ALA A 808 -17.18 6.47 -39.79
N ALA A 809 -16.66 5.74 -38.82
CA ALA A 809 -17.29 4.52 -38.37
C ALA A 809 -16.96 4.26 -36.90
N MET A 810 -17.89 3.56 -36.24
CA MET A 810 -17.72 3.08 -34.89
C MET A 810 -17.67 1.56 -34.88
N CYS A 811 -16.71 0.98 -34.16
CA CYS A 811 -16.66 -0.46 -33.99
C CYS A 811 -17.71 -0.93 -32.98
N THR A 812 -18.58 -1.85 -33.38
CA THR A 812 -19.64 -2.42 -32.54
C THR A 812 -19.15 -3.36 -31.44
N LEU A 813 -17.85 -3.70 -31.42
CA LEU A 813 -17.26 -4.57 -30.40
C LEU A 813 -16.40 -3.80 -29.39
N CYS A 814 -15.44 -3.00 -29.86
CA CYS A 814 -14.59 -2.21 -28.96
C CYS A 814 -15.18 -0.83 -28.62
N LEU A 815 -16.31 -0.45 -29.24
CA LEU A 815 -16.98 0.84 -29.06
C LEU A 815 -16.09 2.06 -29.36
N GLN A 816 -15.05 1.86 -30.18
CA GLN A 816 -14.14 2.93 -30.58
C GLN A 816 -14.59 3.57 -31.89
N TYR A 817 -14.48 4.90 -31.93
CA TYR A 817 -14.77 5.72 -33.08
C TYR A 817 -13.50 5.99 -33.91
N PHE A 818 -13.62 5.92 -35.24
CA PHE A 818 -12.54 6.17 -36.18
C PHE A 818 -12.99 7.15 -37.28
N CYS A 819 -12.17 8.16 -37.55
CA CYS A 819 -12.36 9.05 -38.71
C CYS A 819 -11.91 8.36 -40.00
N GLY A 820 -12.40 8.84 -41.15
CA GLY A 820 -12.18 8.25 -42.48
C GLY A 820 -10.71 8.00 -42.80
N SER A 821 -9.84 8.97 -42.52
CA SER A 821 -8.39 8.79 -42.72
C SER A 821 -7.81 7.65 -41.87
N CYS A 822 -8.24 7.49 -40.62
CA CYS A 822 -7.79 6.40 -39.77
C CYS A 822 -8.45 5.06 -40.11
N LEU A 823 -9.63 5.07 -40.74
CA LEU A 823 -10.27 3.86 -41.26
C LEU A 823 -9.50 3.27 -42.43
N VAL A 824 -9.01 4.11 -43.34
CA VAL A 824 -8.13 3.67 -44.43
C VAL A 824 -6.86 3.03 -43.85
N CYS A 825 -6.20 3.67 -42.88
CA CYS A 825 -5.03 3.10 -42.21
C CYS A 825 -5.31 1.78 -41.47
N LEU A 826 -6.53 1.59 -40.94
CA LEU A 826 -6.94 0.32 -40.32
C LEU A 826 -7.12 -0.82 -41.33
N GLN A 827 -7.47 -0.48 -42.57
CA GLN A 827 -7.75 -1.44 -43.65
C GLN A 827 -6.51 -1.78 -44.48
N GLU A 828 -5.57 -0.85 -44.62
CA GLU A 828 -4.34 -1.02 -45.43
C GLU A 828 -3.19 -1.75 -44.69
N ALA A 829 -3.37 -2.01 -43.39
CA ALA A 829 -2.58 -2.91 -42.54
C ALA A 829 -1.05 -2.96 -42.78
N ASP A 830 -0.36 -1.91 -42.32
CA ASP A 830 1.10 -1.95 -42.04
C ASP A 830 1.39 -1.68 -40.54
N GLY A 831 0.53 -2.20 -39.65
CA GLY A 831 0.80 -2.28 -38.20
C GLY A 831 0.64 -0.99 -37.37
N ALA A 832 0.31 0.16 -37.96
CA ALA A 832 0.35 1.46 -37.26
C ALA A 832 -0.74 1.69 -36.18
N PHE A 833 -1.73 0.81 -36.00
CA PHE A 833 -2.73 0.95 -34.93
C PHE A 833 -3.29 -0.39 -34.45
N GLN A 834 -2.57 -1.05 -33.54
CA GLN A 834 -3.10 -2.25 -32.89
C GLN A 834 -4.11 -1.89 -31.79
N THR A 835 -5.21 -2.64 -31.75
CA THR A 835 -6.18 -2.63 -30.64
C THR A 835 -6.42 -4.07 -30.18
N TYR A 836 -6.91 -4.24 -28.95
CA TYR A 836 -7.34 -5.56 -28.45
C TYR A 836 -8.68 -6.05 -29.05
N CYS A 837 -9.12 -5.49 -30.17
CA CYS A 837 -10.33 -5.90 -30.88
C CYS A 837 -10.05 -7.07 -31.84
N VAL A 838 -11.10 -7.65 -32.43
CA VAL A 838 -10.97 -8.61 -33.54
C VAL A 838 -10.29 -7.97 -34.76
N PRO A 839 -9.47 -8.71 -35.54
CA PRO A 839 -8.93 -8.23 -36.80
C PRO A 839 -10.02 -7.70 -37.74
N GLY A 840 -9.75 -6.58 -38.41
CA GLY A 840 -10.70 -5.90 -39.32
C GLY A 840 -11.79 -5.08 -38.65
N HIS A 841 -11.99 -5.20 -37.32
CA HIS A 841 -13.08 -4.57 -36.56
C HIS A 841 -14.48 -4.91 -37.11
N ARG A 842 -15.54 -4.63 -36.32
CA ARG A 842 -16.94 -4.79 -36.76
C ARG A 842 -17.61 -3.43 -36.89
N LEU A 843 -17.44 -2.79 -38.04
CA LEU A 843 -17.74 -1.38 -38.24
C LEU A 843 -19.23 -1.11 -38.50
N LEU A 844 -19.74 -0.07 -37.86
CA LEU A 844 -20.99 0.62 -38.18
C LEU A 844 -20.61 1.95 -38.82
N TYR A 845 -20.80 2.06 -40.13
CA TYR A 845 -20.48 3.27 -40.88
C TYR A 845 -21.49 4.39 -40.60
N ILE A 846 -20.97 5.60 -40.53
CA ILE A 846 -21.70 6.82 -40.19
C ILE A 846 -21.62 7.71 -41.42
N SER A 847 -22.72 7.82 -42.15
CA SER A 847 -22.78 8.66 -43.34
C SER A 847 -22.89 10.13 -42.93
N SER A 848 -22.00 10.99 -43.42
CA SER A 848 -22.31 12.42 -43.52
C SER A 848 -23.47 12.57 -44.51
N SER A 849 -24.34 13.54 -44.30
CA SER A 849 -25.44 13.88 -45.22
C SER A 849 -24.97 14.39 -46.61
N GLN A 850 -23.73 14.08 -47.03
CA GLN A 850 -23.16 14.43 -48.34
C GLN A 850 -22.31 13.33 -49.00
N ALA A 851 -22.30 12.08 -48.52
CA ALA A 851 -21.54 11.00 -49.19
C ALA A 851 -22.33 10.25 -50.29
N ARG A 852 -23.23 10.92 -51.01
CA ARG A 852 -23.81 10.43 -52.28
C ARG A 852 -24.09 11.61 -53.20
N HIS A 853 -23.15 11.91 -54.10
CA HIS A 853 -23.34 12.30 -55.50
C HIS A 853 -22.01 12.87 -56.02
N ILE A 854 -21.17 12.01 -56.59
CA ILE A 854 -20.20 12.44 -57.61
C ILE A 854 -20.43 11.51 -58.81
N VAL A 855 -21.46 11.84 -59.59
CA VAL A 855 -21.41 11.83 -61.04
C VAL A 855 -22.13 13.10 -61.47
N GLU A 856 -21.31 14.01 -62.01
CA GLU A 856 -21.63 15.15 -62.88
C GLU A 856 -22.54 16.29 -62.37
N ASP A 857 -21.93 17.46 -62.47
CA ASP A 857 -22.43 18.81 -62.75
C ASP A 857 -23.27 19.58 -61.72
N ASP A 858 -22.62 20.69 -61.35
CA ASP A 858 -23.13 21.93 -60.79
C ASP A 858 -23.77 21.88 -59.40
N TRP A 859 -23.85 23.08 -58.82
CA TRP A 859 -24.71 23.53 -57.73
C TRP A 859 -24.00 24.21 -56.56
N HIS A 860 -24.48 25.43 -56.38
CA HIS A 860 -24.28 26.37 -55.29
C HIS A 860 -24.33 25.73 -53.90
N ILE A 861 -23.46 26.24 -53.04
CA ILE A 861 -23.52 26.10 -51.58
C ILE A 861 -24.82 26.74 -51.11
N VAL A 862 -25.78 25.92 -50.71
CA VAL A 862 -26.86 26.32 -49.80
C VAL A 862 -26.44 25.83 -48.42
N GLU A 863 -26.10 26.76 -47.54
CA GLU A 863 -26.04 26.52 -46.09
C GLU A 863 -27.46 26.14 -45.63
N ASP A 864 -27.65 24.90 -45.14
CA ASP A 864 -28.99 24.40 -44.84
C ASP A 864 -29.17 24.16 -43.33
N ASP A 865 -29.63 25.20 -42.62
CA ASP A 865 -30.13 25.10 -41.24
C ASP A 865 -31.37 24.19 -41.14
N ASN A 866 -32.11 23.97 -42.24
CA ASN A 866 -33.30 23.09 -42.25
C ASN A 866 -32.94 21.61 -42.07
N GLN A 867 -31.80 21.14 -42.59
CA GLN A 867 -31.38 19.75 -42.45
C GLN A 867 -30.92 19.40 -41.04
N ARG A 868 -30.39 20.39 -40.30
CA ARG A 868 -30.08 20.25 -38.88
C ARG A 868 -31.36 20.15 -38.04
N GLU A 869 -32.40 20.90 -38.40
CA GLU A 869 -33.70 20.75 -37.74
C GLU A 869 -34.30 19.35 -37.97
N ASP A 870 -34.24 18.82 -39.19
CA ASP A 870 -34.78 17.49 -39.49
C ASP A 870 -34.00 16.36 -38.80
N ALA A 871 -32.66 16.43 -38.77
CA ALA A 871 -31.84 15.49 -38.01
C ALA A 871 -32.10 15.62 -36.49
N SER A 872 -32.32 16.84 -35.99
CA SER A 872 -32.68 17.07 -34.59
C SER A 872 -34.06 16.50 -34.24
N ARG A 873 -35.04 16.58 -35.15
CA ARG A 873 -36.37 15.98 -34.97
C ARG A 873 -36.31 14.45 -34.92
N GLU A 874 -35.48 13.82 -35.76
CA GLU A 874 -35.34 12.36 -35.75
C GLU A 874 -34.62 11.87 -34.48
N VAL A 875 -33.63 12.63 -33.99
CA VAL A 875 -33.02 12.38 -32.67
C VAL A 875 -34.06 12.50 -31.56
N GLU A 876 -34.91 13.53 -31.55
CA GLU A 876 -35.98 13.66 -30.55
C GLU A 876 -36.98 12.51 -30.59
N LYS A 877 -37.29 12.00 -31.78
CA LYS A 877 -38.18 10.85 -31.96
C LYS A 877 -37.57 9.58 -31.38
N ILE A 878 -36.28 9.32 -31.64
CA ILE A 878 -35.56 8.18 -31.05
C ILE A 878 -35.56 8.29 -29.52
N LEU A 879 -35.29 9.47 -28.98
CA LEU A 879 -35.31 9.70 -27.53
C LEU A 879 -36.70 9.46 -26.92
N LYS A 880 -37.77 9.93 -27.57
CA LYS A 880 -39.14 9.67 -27.09
C LYS A 880 -39.45 8.17 -27.11
N MET A 881 -39.07 7.47 -28.17
CA MET A 881 -39.26 6.04 -28.30
C MET A 881 -38.54 5.26 -27.20
N VAL A 882 -37.25 5.53 -27.00
CA VAL A 882 -36.44 4.87 -25.95
C VAL A 882 -36.99 5.21 -24.55
N LYS A 883 -37.43 6.46 -24.31
CA LYS A 883 -38.04 6.86 -23.04
C LYS A 883 -39.29 6.01 -22.71
N VAL A 884 -40.17 5.80 -23.69
CA VAL A 884 -41.39 5.00 -23.53
C VAL A 884 -41.06 3.52 -23.31
N GLU A 885 -40.15 2.97 -24.11
CA GLU A 885 -39.81 1.54 -24.07
C GLU A 885 -39.17 1.11 -22.75
N PHE A 886 -38.28 1.95 -22.20
CA PHE A 886 -37.64 1.68 -20.92
C PHE A 886 -38.50 2.08 -19.72
N ASN A 887 -39.69 2.65 -19.95
CA ASN A 887 -40.61 3.16 -18.92
C ASN A 887 -39.93 4.14 -17.96
N LEU A 888 -39.18 5.09 -18.53
CA LEU A 888 -38.40 6.07 -17.76
C LEU A 888 -39.31 7.22 -17.31
N ALA A 889 -39.17 7.62 -16.05
CA ALA A 889 -39.96 8.68 -15.43
C ALA A 889 -39.82 10.04 -16.15
#